data_AF-A5D0J0-F1
#
_entry.id   AF-A5D0J0-F1
#
_cell.length_a   1.000
_cell.length_b   1.000
_cell.length_c   1.000
_cell.angle_alpha   90.00
_cell.angle_beta   90.00
_cell.angle_gamma   90.00
#
_symmetry.space_group_name_H-M   'P 1'
#
loop_
_entity.id
_entity.type
_entity.pdbx_description
1 polymer ?
#
loop_
_entity_poly.entity_id
_entity_poly.type
_entity_poly.pdbx_seq_one_letter_code
_entity_poly.pdbx_strand_id
1 'polypeptide(L)'
;MLRKVLYLAGMLFLAVLAAGLFWAVRPEGRINQGRLHGMENRKAALVRLEDVSPGVYDSADKLEKLKAIADYLHSEGVPFHVSVIPVYKDPRKNVEISIGDENSPQARAFVETIKYMREKGGIIGLHGYTHQYLYDITGSGNEFTDKGMLLYSKPAYAEERVKKALELMDEAGIPVDYWETPHYTASSEQYRVFGNYFGLLYEPNPKDKNYKNVSMWEGAGPDGRGVIFVPAPLLNVTAEKDVDRIFRQLDKNDPEMLASFFIHPFQEFRFIYKMKAPEGYEFYVYETGSYLHRLVEGIRERGYRFVTVNELIGFLPAQQVTGLPPAGGRVLLAGDFDGDRRSDFLAGDAAAGSWQVIKSSVVQGVPRNRPDSFGAPEEWLTGWGNAGRAGYAAGDFNGDGRDDLALSDGETGDVRVALSGGSGFAPQESPWGRTGAAGGAVNLLAGDFDGDLKDDLLFWDGGKNTAYVMQSDGRSFLPAVPWLEKWQEGGSLTALAGDFNGDGKSDLALHEGASGTVQVVLSDGRKFVPADSPGPVWLNGFAAGSGWQIAASDFNGDGLTDLAAFDGTAGKWEFAAAMGGKFIPESRAVACGKVPEGRILTGDFNGDGRFDLAVERRFAKGLAYYDVFLFVASK
;
A
#
# COMPACT_ATOMS: atom_id res chain seq x y z
N MET A 1 -39.20 17.10 39.72
CA MET A 1 -37.74 17.36 39.72
C MET A 1 -36.90 16.09 39.87
N LEU A 2 -37.24 15.16 40.77
CA LEU A 2 -36.43 13.95 41.03
C LEU A 2 -36.20 13.03 39.80
N ARG A 3 -37.17 12.90 38.88
CA ARG A 3 -37.02 12.09 37.65
C ARG A 3 -36.06 12.68 36.59
N LYS A 4 -35.86 14.00 36.56
CA LYS A 4 -34.90 14.63 35.63
C LYS A 4 -33.46 14.54 36.15
N VAL A 5 -33.27 14.48 37.47
CA VAL A 5 -31.95 14.32 38.09
C VAL A 5 -31.44 12.87 37.94
N LEU A 6 -32.30 11.85 38.04
CA LEU A 6 -31.89 10.47 37.77
C LEU A 6 -31.55 10.20 36.29
N TYR A 7 -32.22 10.87 35.35
CA TYR A 7 -31.95 10.70 33.91
C TYR A 7 -30.60 11.34 33.50
N LEU A 8 -30.27 12.52 34.04
CA LEU A 8 -28.95 13.13 33.82
C LEU A 8 -27.82 12.39 34.54
N ALA A 9 -28.06 11.86 35.75
CA ALA A 9 -27.07 11.06 36.46
C ALA A 9 -26.80 9.72 35.75
N GLY A 10 -27.82 9.08 35.18
CA GLY A 10 -27.69 7.87 34.38
C GLY A 10 -26.91 8.08 33.07
N MET A 11 -27.15 9.19 32.36
CA MET A 11 -26.37 9.53 31.16
C MET A 11 -24.92 9.92 31.47
N LEU A 12 -24.65 10.60 32.59
CA LEU A 12 -23.28 10.90 33.00
C LEU A 12 -22.53 9.62 33.42
N PHE A 13 -23.20 8.67 34.07
CA PHE A 13 -22.57 7.40 34.46
C PHE A 13 -22.28 6.50 33.25
N LEU A 14 -23.15 6.49 32.24
CA LEU A 14 -22.90 5.81 30.95
C LEU A 14 -21.81 6.52 30.12
N ALA A 15 -21.74 7.84 30.12
CA ALA A 15 -20.68 8.59 29.44
C ALA A 15 -19.30 8.40 30.11
N VAL A 16 -19.26 8.30 31.44
CA VAL A 16 -18.02 8.04 32.20
C VAL A 16 -17.59 6.56 32.11
N LEU A 17 -18.52 5.62 31.97
CA LEU A 17 -18.19 4.22 31.65
C LEU A 17 -17.73 4.04 30.19
N ALA A 18 -18.33 4.75 29.22
CA ALA A 18 -17.88 4.76 27.83
C ALA A 18 -16.51 5.44 27.66
N ALA A 19 -16.24 6.54 28.38
CA ALA A 19 -14.93 7.18 28.41
C ALA A 19 -13.89 6.39 29.22
N GLY A 20 -14.32 5.66 30.26
CA GLY A 20 -13.46 4.79 31.08
C GLY A 20 -13.04 3.49 30.39
N LEU A 21 -13.89 2.93 29.51
CA LEU A 21 -13.51 1.79 28.66
C LEU A 21 -12.51 2.16 27.55
N PHE A 22 -12.48 3.43 27.12
CA PHE A 22 -11.52 3.93 26.13
C PHE A 22 -10.14 4.32 26.71
N TRP A 23 -9.99 4.33 28.05
CA TRP A 23 -8.77 4.82 28.70
C TRP A 23 -7.98 3.76 29.49
N ALA A 24 -8.42 2.51 29.48
CA ALA A 24 -7.72 1.42 30.15
C ALA A 24 -7.15 0.39 29.17
N VAL A 25 -5.82 0.33 29.16
CA VAL A 25 -4.91 -0.53 28.37
C VAL A 25 -4.41 0.14 27.08
N ARG A 26 -3.56 1.16 27.25
CA ARG A 26 -2.48 1.41 26.28
C ARG A 26 -1.34 0.47 26.63
N PRO A 27 -0.85 -0.38 25.71
CA PRO A 27 0.41 -1.05 25.95
C PRO A 27 1.49 0.03 26.03
N GLU A 28 2.21 0.09 27.15
CA GLU A 28 3.57 0.62 27.18
C GLU A 28 4.48 -0.33 26.37
N GLY A 29 4.17 -0.50 25.09
CA GLY A 29 5.07 -1.11 24.12
C GLY A 29 6.12 -0.06 23.81
N ARG A 30 7.38 -0.35 24.13
CA ARG A 30 8.51 0.45 23.64
C ARG A 30 8.34 0.63 22.12
N ILE A 31 8.24 1.89 21.72
CA ILE A 31 8.15 2.36 20.34
C ILE A 31 9.39 1.84 19.63
N ASN A 32 9.26 0.80 18.80
CA ASN A 32 10.39 0.34 18.00
C ASN A 32 10.66 1.40 16.93
N GLN A 33 11.82 2.04 17.03
CA GLN A 33 12.38 2.85 15.98
C GLN A 33 12.89 1.91 14.90
N GLY A 34 12.08 1.64 13.89
CA GLY A 34 12.50 0.91 12.71
C GLY A 34 13.04 1.89 11.67
N ARG A 35 14.37 1.98 11.53
CA ARG A 35 14.93 2.30 10.21
C ARG A 35 14.38 1.22 9.28
N LEU A 36 13.74 1.57 8.17
CA LEU A 36 13.37 0.58 7.16
C LEU A 36 14.68 -0.12 6.73
N HIS A 37 14.87 -1.35 7.18
CA HIS A 37 16.08 -2.12 6.89
C HIS A 37 16.06 -2.49 5.40
N GLY A 38 17.18 -2.36 4.70
CA GLY A 38 17.28 -2.77 3.29
C GLY A 38 16.83 -1.74 2.25
N MET A 39 16.45 -0.51 2.65
CA MET A 39 16.39 0.60 1.71
C MET A 39 17.78 1.20 1.52
N GLU A 40 18.58 0.56 0.69
CA GLU A 40 19.54 1.31 -0.12
C GLU A 40 18.69 2.20 -1.03
N ASN A 41 18.70 3.53 -0.81
CA ASN A 41 18.09 4.46 -1.75
C ASN A 41 18.86 4.30 -3.06
N ARG A 42 18.44 3.39 -3.94
CA ARG A 42 19.08 3.00 -5.21
C ARG A 42 19.15 4.21 -6.15
N LYS A 43 20.05 5.13 -5.84
CA LYS A 43 20.19 6.47 -6.42
C LYS A 43 18.84 7.02 -6.92
N ALA A 44 17.85 7.12 -6.04
CA ALA A 44 16.54 7.65 -6.40
C ALA A 44 16.52 9.18 -6.29
N ALA A 45 15.81 9.84 -7.21
CA ALA A 45 15.65 11.29 -7.23
C ALA A 45 14.17 11.68 -7.30
N LEU A 46 13.81 12.75 -6.60
CA LEU A 46 12.44 13.27 -6.53
C LEU A 46 12.46 14.78 -6.76
N VAL A 47 11.55 15.26 -7.63
CA VAL A 47 11.31 16.69 -7.86
C VAL A 47 10.01 17.09 -7.17
N ARG A 48 10.07 18.14 -6.34
CA ARG A 48 8.92 18.70 -5.62
C ARG A 48 8.70 20.16 -6.00
N LEU A 49 7.50 20.46 -6.45
CA LEU A 49 7.00 21.79 -6.75
C LEU A 49 6.10 22.24 -5.60
N GLU A 50 6.64 23.07 -4.71
CA GLU A 50 5.97 23.49 -3.49
C GLU A 50 5.32 24.88 -3.62
N ASP A 51 4.43 25.20 -2.67
CA ASP A 51 3.70 26.47 -2.57
C ASP A 51 2.85 26.82 -3.82
N VAL A 52 2.21 25.82 -4.42
CA VAL A 52 1.36 26.02 -5.60
C VAL A 52 -0.06 26.41 -5.18
N SER A 53 -0.42 27.69 -5.33
CA SER A 53 -1.70 28.23 -4.86
C SER A 53 -2.38 29.18 -5.87
N PRO A 54 -3.72 29.29 -5.87
CA PRO A 54 -4.45 30.05 -6.88
C PRO A 54 -4.15 31.55 -6.88
N GLY A 55 -3.65 32.12 -5.77
CA GLY A 55 -3.32 33.56 -5.70
C GLY A 55 -1.83 33.90 -5.86
N VAL A 56 -0.92 32.93 -5.74
CA VAL A 56 0.48 33.15 -6.17
C VAL A 56 0.60 33.07 -7.69
N TYR A 57 -0.15 32.15 -8.29
CA TYR A 57 -0.22 31.89 -9.74
C TYR A 57 -1.52 32.49 -10.34
N ASP A 58 -1.64 33.81 -10.20
CA ASP A 58 -2.87 34.60 -10.42
C ASP A 58 -3.08 35.13 -11.84
N SER A 59 -2.23 34.77 -12.81
CA SER A 59 -2.31 35.28 -14.16
C SER A 59 -2.09 34.18 -15.21
N ALA A 60 -2.67 34.39 -16.40
CA ALA A 60 -2.47 33.48 -17.53
C ALA A 60 -0.98 33.27 -17.84
N ASP A 61 -0.14 34.31 -17.75
CA ASP A 61 1.32 34.18 -17.96
C ASP A 61 1.96 33.23 -16.95
N LYS A 62 1.61 33.34 -15.66
CA LYS A 62 2.15 32.46 -14.62
C LYS A 62 1.66 31.03 -14.76
N LEU A 63 0.39 30.83 -15.12
CA LEU A 63 -0.19 29.50 -15.34
C LEU A 63 0.43 28.81 -16.55
N GLU A 64 0.64 29.52 -17.66
CA GLU A 64 1.34 28.96 -18.82
C GLU A 64 2.81 28.62 -18.52
N LYS A 65 3.47 29.39 -17.64
CA LYS A 65 4.81 29.04 -17.15
C LYS A 65 4.82 27.78 -16.26
N LEU A 66 3.78 27.54 -15.46
CA LEU A 66 3.63 26.26 -14.76
C LEU A 66 3.49 25.10 -15.76
N LYS A 67 2.68 25.27 -16.81
CA LYS A 67 2.55 24.27 -17.88
C LYS A 67 3.88 24.01 -18.58
N ALA A 68 4.66 25.04 -18.88
CA ALA A 68 5.99 24.88 -19.47
C ALA A 68 6.96 24.08 -18.58
N ILE A 69 6.89 24.24 -17.25
CA ILE A 69 7.66 23.41 -16.30
C ILE A 69 7.22 21.94 -16.38
N ALA A 70 5.91 21.69 -16.38
CA ALA A 70 5.37 20.33 -16.50
C ALA A 70 5.70 19.69 -17.85
N ASP A 71 5.62 20.44 -18.95
CA ASP A 71 5.99 19.97 -20.29
C ASP A 71 7.46 19.60 -20.38
N TYR A 72 8.35 20.41 -19.79
CA TYR A 72 9.77 20.09 -19.72
C TYR A 72 9.99 18.77 -18.96
N LEU A 73 9.50 18.67 -17.72
CA LEU A 73 9.68 17.47 -16.89
C LEU A 73 9.10 16.22 -17.57
N HIS A 74 7.92 16.35 -18.18
CA HIS A 74 7.30 15.28 -18.95
C HIS A 74 8.14 14.87 -20.17
N SER A 75 8.64 15.84 -20.94
CA SER A 75 9.46 15.57 -22.13
C SER A 75 10.77 14.87 -21.79
N GLU A 76 11.28 15.12 -20.58
CA GLU A 76 12.44 14.43 -20.04
C GLU A 76 12.10 13.06 -19.43
N GLY A 77 10.82 12.70 -19.26
CA GLY A 77 10.44 11.49 -18.53
C GLY A 77 10.78 11.58 -17.03
N VAL A 78 10.73 12.79 -16.46
CA VAL A 78 10.96 13.04 -15.03
C VAL A 78 9.60 13.14 -14.32
N PRO A 79 9.21 12.16 -13.49
CA PRO A 79 8.06 12.32 -12.60
C PRO A 79 8.29 13.45 -11.60
N PHE A 80 7.22 14.16 -11.25
CA PHE A 80 7.28 15.31 -10.35
C PHE A 80 6.05 15.39 -9.46
N HIS A 81 6.17 16.13 -8.36
CA HIS A 81 5.16 16.21 -7.32
C HIS A 81 4.76 17.66 -7.12
N VAL A 82 3.47 17.95 -7.03
CA VAL A 82 2.93 19.31 -6.91
C VAL A 82 2.18 19.43 -5.59
N SER A 83 2.74 20.20 -4.66
CA SER A 83 2.13 20.44 -3.35
C SER A 83 1.26 21.69 -3.41
N VAL A 84 -0.06 21.47 -3.46
CA VAL A 84 -1.09 22.49 -3.70
C VAL A 84 -1.62 23.06 -2.38
N ILE A 85 -1.83 24.38 -2.34
CA ILE A 85 -2.54 25.07 -1.26
C ILE A 85 -3.93 25.47 -1.80
N PRO A 86 -5.02 24.79 -1.38
CA PRO A 86 -6.34 24.97 -1.99
C PRO A 86 -6.94 26.38 -1.85
N VAL A 87 -6.56 27.11 -0.80
CA VAL A 87 -7.10 28.44 -0.54
C VAL A 87 -5.98 29.45 -0.35
N TYR A 88 -5.95 30.43 -1.25
CA TYR A 88 -5.10 31.60 -1.10
C TYR A 88 -5.84 32.69 -0.33
N LYS A 89 -5.16 33.29 0.66
CA LYS A 89 -5.66 34.43 1.43
C LYS A 89 -4.56 35.51 1.57
N ASP A 90 -4.95 36.76 1.39
CA ASP A 90 -4.18 37.96 1.76
C ASP A 90 -5.08 38.85 2.63
N PRO A 91 -5.04 38.68 3.97
CA PRO A 91 -5.89 39.43 4.89
C PRO A 91 -5.65 40.95 4.84
N ARG A 92 -4.45 41.39 4.43
CA ARG A 92 -4.10 42.81 4.35
C ARG A 92 -4.74 43.48 3.14
N LYS A 93 -5.00 42.72 2.09
CA LYS A 93 -5.70 43.17 0.88
C LYS A 93 -7.17 42.75 0.82
N ASN A 94 -7.65 42.00 1.83
CA ASN A 94 -8.98 41.40 1.85
C ASN A 94 -9.25 40.54 0.60
N VAL A 95 -8.26 39.74 0.21
CA VAL A 95 -8.36 38.81 -0.93
C VAL A 95 -8.43 37.38 -0.42
N GLU A 96 -9.37 36.61 -0.95
CA GLU A 96 -9.50 35.17 -0.72
C GLU A 96 -9.88 34.51 -2.06
N ILE A 97 -9.15 33.46 -2.43
CA ILE A 97 -9.35 32.72 -3.68
C ILE A 97 -9.29 31.24 -3.32
N SER A 98 -10.42 30.56 -3.48
CA SER A 98 -10.56 29.12 -3.27
C SER A 98 -10.59 28.41 -4.62
N ILE A 99 -9.95 27.24 -4.71
CA ILE A 99 -10.07 26.39 -5.91
C ILE A 99 -11.51 25.90 -6.15
N GLY A 100 -12.36 25.87 -5.11
CA GLY A 100 -13.78 25.52 -5.23
C GLY A 100 -14.68 26.66 -5.70
N ASP A 101 -14.14 27.86 -5.96
CA ASP A 101 -14.95 28.95 -6.52
C ASP A 101 -15.12 28.81 -8.04
N GLU A 102 -16.14 28.07 -8.46
CA GLU A 102 -16.48 27.86 -9.87
C GLU A 102 -16.78 29.15 -10.63
N ASN A 103 -17.20 30.21 -9.94
CA ASN A 103 -17.50 31.50 -10.55
C ASN A 103 -16.25 32.34 -10.81
N SER A 104 -15.11 31.99 -10.20
CA SER A 104 -13.83 32.66 -10.39
C SER A 104 -13.12 32.11 -11.64
N PRO A 105 -12.96 32.92 -12.72
CA PRO A 105 -12.18 32.48 -13.88
C PRO A 105 -10.73 32.14 -13.54
N GLN A 106 -10.17 32.82 -12.52
CA GLN A 106 -8.83 32.56 -12.02
C GLN A 106 -8.74 31.19 -11.33
N ALA A 107 -9.69 30.86 -10.46
CA ALA A 107 -9.71 29.56 -9.78
C ALA A 107 -9.87 28.41 -10.78
N ARG A 108 -10.78 28.56 -11.77
CA ARG A 108 -10.96 27.57 -12.84
C ARG A 108 -9.69 27.37 -13.67
N ALA A 109 -9.05 28.45 -14.10
CA ALA A 109 -7.81 28.36 -14.87
C ALA A 109 -6.66 27.72 -14.07
N PHE A 110 -6.61 27.97 -12.75
CA PHE A 110 -5.66 27.32 -11.86
C PHE A 110 -5.95 25.81 -11.74
N VAL A 111 -7.20 25.41 -11.49
CA VAL A 111 -7.63 24.01 -11.42
C VAL A 111 -7.32 23.27 -12.72
N GLU A 112 -7.62 23.86 -13.87
CA GLU A 112 -7.27 23.32 -15.20
C GLU A 112 -5.76 23.13 -15.36
N THR A 113 -4.96 24.06 -14.83
CA THR A 113 -3.50 23.95 -14.85
C THR A 113 -3.00 22.81 -13.97
N ILE A 114 -3.56 22.62 -12.77
CA ILE A 114 -3.19 21.48 -11.90
C ILE A 114 -3.57 20.15 -12.56
N LYS A 115 -4.74 20.06 -13.18
CA LYS A 115 -5.15 18.88 -13.95
C LYS A 115 -4.20 18.60 -15.11
N TYR A 116 -3.82 19.64 -15.86
CA TYR A 116 -2.81 19.52 -16.92
C TYR A 116 -1.47 19.00 -16.38
N MET A 117 -0.99 19.52 -15.25
CA MET A 117 0.24 19.02 -14.63
C MET A 117 0.12 17.53 -14.26
N ARG A 118 -1.05 17.09 -13.78
CA ARG A 118 -1.31 15.66 -13.50
C ARG A 118 -1.29 14.82 -14.77
N GLU A 119 -1.93 15.27 -15.85
CA GLU A 119 -1.88 14.60 -17.17
C GLU A 119 -0.45 14.47 -17.71
N LYS A 120 0.45 15.38 -17.32
CA LYS A 120 1.88 15.35 -17.66
C LYS A 120 2.74 14.49 -16.73
N GLY A 121 2.13 13.68 -15.86
CA GLY A 121 2.82 12.79 -14.93
C GLY A 121 3.11 13.42 -13.56
N GLY A 122 2.48 14.56 -13.26
CA GLY A 122 2.52 15.19 -11.94
C GLY A 122 1.68 14.43 -10.92
N ILE A 123 2.24 14.19 -9.74
CA ILE A 123 1.52 13.63 -8.59
C ILE A 123 1.09 14.78 -7.69
N ILE A 124 -0.17 14.84 -7.29
CA ILE A 124 -0.73 16.01 -6.61
C ILE A 124 -0.90 15.72 -5.13
N GLY A 125 -0.34 16.59 -4.28
CA GLY A 125 -0.54 16.54 -2.84
C GLY A 125 -1.00 17.86 -2.25
N LEU A 126 -1.31 17.85 -0.97
CA LEU A 126 -1.73 19.04 -0.22
C LEU A 126 -0.58 19.62 0.58
N HIS A 127 -0.36 20.93 0.48
CA HIS A 127 0.59 21.70 1.29
C HIS A 127 -0.15 22.53 2.36
N GLY A 128 -0.97 21.86 3.17
CA GLY A 128 -1.92 22.51 4.07
C GLY A 128 -3.22 22.93 3.40
N TYR A 129 -4.03 23.74 4.11
CA TYR A 129 -5.29 24.28 3.58
C TYR A 129 -5.12 25.71 3.09
N THR A 130 -4.47 26.54 3.91
CA THR A 130 -4.17 27.95 3.57
C THR A 130 -2.69 28.30 3.65
N HIS A 131 -1.87 27.46 4.28
CA HIS A 131 -0.46 27.76 4.56
C HIS A 131 -0.27 29.15 5.23
N GLN A 132 -1.11 29.45 6.24
CA GLN A 132 -1.13 30.73 6.95
C GLN A 132 -1.06 30.56 8.47
N TYR A 133 -0.42 31.52 9.14
CA TYR A 133 -0.52 31.73 10.57
C TYR A 133 -1.09 33.12 10.85
N LEU A 134 -2.23 33.20 11.55
CA LEU A 134 -2.93 34.45 11.85
C LEU A 134 -3.29 35.27 10.60
N TYR A 135 -2.69 36.46 10.45
CA TYR A 135 -2.95 37.42 9.39
C TYR A 135 -1.84 37.43 8.32
N ASP A 136 -0.98 36.42 8.33
CA ASP A 136 0.03 36.23 7.30
C ASP A 136 -0.63 35.96 5.95
N ILE A 137 0.10 36.17 4.87
CA ILE A 137 -0.36 35.79 3.53
C ILE A 137 -0.18 34.28 3.34
N THR A 138 -1.00 33.65 2.50
CA THR A 138 -0.79 32.25 2.11
C THR A 138 0.63 32.03 1.62
N GLY A 139 1.27 30.95 2.09
CA GLY A 139 2.62 30.56 1.70
C GLY A 139 3.73 31.03 2.64
N SER A 140 3.41 31.71 3.75
CA SER A 140 4.43 32.27 4.65
C SER A 140 4.31 31.88 6.12
N GLY A 141 3.22 31.24 6.53
CA GLY A 141 2.91 31.02 7.94
C GLY A 141 2.84 29.55 8.32
N ASN A 142 3.26 29.23 9.55
CA ASN A 142 3.15 27.88 10.12
C ASN A 142 1.68 27.55 10.45
N GLU A 143 0.92 27.06 9.48
CA GLU A 143 -0.51 26.73 9.64
C GLU A 143 -0.75 25.70 10.74
N PHE A 144 0.21 24.80 10.96
CA PHE A 144 0.18 23.81 12.03
C PHE A 144 1.45 23.96 12.84
N THR A 145 1.32 24.17 14.15
CA THR A 145 2.49 24.46 14.98
C THR A 145 2.29 23.97 16.40
N ASP A 146 3.34 23.39 16.98
CA ASP A 146 3.41 23.09 18.42
C ASP A 146 3.76 24.32 19.26
N LYS A 147 4.19 25.40 18.61
CA LYS A 147 4.57 26.69 19.20
C LYS A 147 3.57 27.79 18.82
N GLY A 148 3.30 28.71 19.73
CA GLY A 148 2.42 29.85 19.46
C GLY A 148 1.00 29.65 19.98
N MET A 149 0.00 30.22 19.28
CA MET A 149 -1.38 30.25 19.77
C MET A 149 -1.99 28.84 19.86
N LEU A 150 -2.59 28.53 21.01
CA LEU A 150 -3.16 27.22 21.35
C LEU A 150 -4.18 26.69 20.31
N LEU A 151 -4.81 27.56 19.51
CA LEU A 151 -5.71 27.11 18.45
C LEU A 151 -4.98 26.27 17.38
N TYR A 152 -3.82 26.73 16.91
CA TYR A 152 -3.07 26.16 15.78
C TYR A 152 -2.30 24.88 16.13
N SER A 153 -2.26 24.50 17.42
CA SER A 153 -1.67 23.26 17.91
C SER A 153 -2.70 22.15 18.16
N LYS A 154 -4.00 22.45 18.06
CA LYS A 154 -5.07 21.49 18.39
C LYS A 154 -5.25 20.43 17.30
N PRO A 155 -5.46 19.16 17.67
CA PRO A 155 -5.84 18.10 16.73
C PRO A 155 -7.12 18.44 15.95
N ALA A 156 -8.15 18.98 16.63
CA ALA A 156 -9.40 19.37 15.97
C ALA A 156 -9.21 20.46 14.89
N TYR A 157 -8.25 21.37 15.09
CA TYR A 157 -7.91 22.37 14.08
C TYR A 157 -7.28 21.71 12.85
N ALA A 158 -6.31 20.81 13.07
CA ALA A 158 -5.70 20.04 11.98
C ALA A 158 -6.75 19.24 11.20
N GLU A 159 -7.66 18.57 11.90
CA GLU A 159 -8.69 17.73 11.30
C GLU A 159 -9.66 18.55 10.45
N GLU A 160 -10.10 19.71 10.94
CA GLU A 160 -10.96 20.62 10.18
C GLU A 160 -10.29 21.08 8.87
N ARG A 161 -9.00 21.44 8.93
CA ARG A 161 -8.24 21.91 7.76
C ARG A 161 -8.04 20.82 6.72
N VAL A 162 -7.67 19.61 7.15
CA VAL A 162 -7.52 18.46 6.25
C VAL A 162 -8.84 18.16 5.55
N LYS A 163 -9.95 18.08 6.30
CA LYS A 163 -11.28 17.81 5.74
C LYS A 163 -11.68 18.84 4.69
N LYS A 164 -11.54 20.14 5.00
CA LYS A 164 -11.85 21.21 4.04
C LYS A 164 -10.95 21.20 2.81
N ALA A 165 -9.66 20.90 2.99
CA ALA A 165 -8.74 20.80 1.87
C ALA A 165 -9.15 19.65 0.93
N LEU A 166 -9.47 18.48 1.49
CA LEU A 166 -9.93 17.33 0.71
C LEU A 166 -11.27 17.57 0.01
N GLU A 167 -12.23 18.19 0.70
CA GLU A 167 -13.53 18.57 0.12
C GLU A 167 -13.35 19.46 -1.11
N LEU A 168 -12.53 20.50 -1.02
CA LEU A 168 -12.25 21.38 -2.17
C LEU A 168 -11.52 20.67 -3.32
N MET A 169 -10.61 19.73 -3.02
CA MET A 169 -9.91 18.97 -4.05
C MET A 169 -10.87 18.00 -4.76
N ASP A 170 -11.77 17.36 -4.02
CA ASP A 170 -12.80 16.46 -4.56
C ASP A 170 -13.81 17.23 -5.43
N GLU A 171 -14.32 18.37 -4.96
CA GLU A 171 -15.18 19.28 -5.74
C GLU A 171 -14.50 19.77 -7.02
N ALA A 172 -13.20 20.07 -6.95
CA ALA A 172 -12.41 20.45 -8.12
C ALA A 172 -12.09 19.26 -9.04
N GLY A 173 -12.37 18.02 -8.65
CA GLY A 173 -12.03 16.80 -9.37
C GLY A 173 -10.52 16.58 -9.51
N ILE A 174 -9.76 16.90 -8.45
CA ILE A 174 -8.31 16.72 -8.39
C ILE A 174 -8.00 15.64 -7.34
N PRO A 175 -7.61 14.42 -7.76
CA PRO A 175 -7.21 13.39 -6.82
C PRO A 175 -5.97 13.82 -6.01
N VAL A 176 -5.91 13.41 -4.75
CA VAL A 176 -4.83 13.74 -3.81
C VAL A 176 -4.09 12.47 -3.41
N ASP A 177 -2.77 12.49 -3.52
CA ASP A 177 -1.91 11.33 -3.31
C ASP A 177 -1.14 11.40 -1.98
N TYR A 178 -0.82 12.60 -1.48
CA TYR A 178 -0.05 12.78 -0.25
C TYR A 178 -0.40 14.07 0.51
N TRP A 179 0.04 14.13 1.76
CA TRP A 179 0.05 15.34 2.57
C TRP A 179 1.46 15.83 2.84
N GLU A 180 1.67 17.13 2.78
CA GLU A 180 2.91 17.79 3.15
C GLU A 180 2.59 18.94 4.10
N THR A 181 3.06 18.85 5.34
CA THR A 181 2.76 19.89 6.33
C THR A 181 3.56 21.16 6.01
N PRO A 182 2.89 22.34 5.90
CA PRO A 182 3.54 23.64 5.96
C PRO A 182 4.72 23.73 6.92
N HIS A 183 5.92 23.95 6.37
CA HIS A 183 7.18 24.09 7.11
C HIS A 183 7.53 22.94 8.07
N TYR A 184 6.85 21.80 7.99
CA TYR A 184 7.06 20.62 8.85
C TYR A 184 6.94 20.91 10.35
N THR A 185 6.08 21.88 10.74
CA THR A 185 6.01 22.40 12.13
C THR A 185 4.91 21.79 12.99
N ALA A 186 4.14 20.81 12.49
CA ALA A 186 3.00 20.26 13.22
C ALA A 186 3.40 19.57 14.53
N SER A 187 2.48 19.57 15.50
CA SER A 187 2.66 18.81 16.74
C SER A 187 2.49 17.30 16.51
N SER A 188 2.99 16.49 17.45
CA SER A 188 2.84 15.03 17.37
C SER A 188 1.37 14.57 17.31
N GLU A 189 0.45 15.26 17.97
CA GLU A 189 -0.97 14.90 17.91
C GLU A 189 -1.61 15.31 16.57
N GLN A 190 -1.14 16.38 15.93
CA GLN A 190 -1.60 16.77 14.59
C GLN A 190 -1.08 15.81 13.52
N TYR A 191 0.15 15.33 13.63
CA TYR A 191 0.65 14.27 12.76
C TYR A 191 -0.14 12.96 12.88
N ARG A 192 -0.66 12.64 14.07
CA ARG A 192 -1.63 11.52 14.21
C ARG A 192 -2.91 11.78 13.44
N VAL A 193 -3.40 13.02 13.45
CA VAL A 193 -4.58 13.41 12.65
C VAL A 193 -4.29 13.25 11.17
N PHE A 194 -3.19 13.81 10.64
CA PHE A 194 -2.83 13.66 9.23
C PHE A 194 -2.70 12.19 8.83
N GLY A 195 -2.05 11.40 9.70
CA GLY A 195 -1.96 9.96 9.56
C GLY A 195 -3.32 9.26 9.46
N ASN A 196 -4.44 9.81 9.95
CA ASN A 196 -5.75 9.17 9.77
C ASN A 196 -6.28 9.26 8.33
N TYR A 197 -5.83 10.26 7.57
CA TYR A 197 -6.31 10.57 6.23
C TYR A 197 -5.31 10.12 5.16
N PHE A 198 -4.00 10.12 5.49
CA PHE A 198 -2.93 9.82 4.55
C PHE A 198 -2.02 8.70 5.08
N GLY A 199 -1.65 7.77 4.20
CA GLY A 199 -0.60 6.78 4.46
C GLY A 199 0.82 7.34 4.22
N LEU A 200 0.91 8.43 3.46
CA LEU A 200 2.14 9.11 3.05
C LEU A 200 2.13 10.57 3.49
N LEU A 201 3.13 10.93 4.30
CA LEU A 201 3.49 12.32 4.57
C LEU A 201 4.79 12.63 3.83
N TYR A 202 4.72 13.54 2.87
CA TYR A 202 5.83 13.87 1.98
C TYR A 202 6.78 14.85 2.65
N GLU A 203 7.28 14.51 3.83
CA GLU A 203 8.11 15.38 4.65
C GLU A 203 9.07 14.56 5.53
N PRO A 204 10.08 15.18 6.15
CA PRO A 204 10.94 14.49 7.10
C PRO A 204 10.16 14.03 8.34
N ASN A 205 10.48 12.82 8.82
CA ASN A 205 9.86 12.28 10.02
C ASN A 205 10.28 13.09 11.26
N PRO A 206 9.34 13.70 12.01
CA PRO A 206 9.66 14.53 13.17
C PRO A 206 10.24 13.71 14.34
N LYS A 207 10.12 12.38 14.32
CA LYS A 207 10.70 11.47 15.32
C LYS A 207 12.04 10.89 14.91
N ASP A 208 12.41 10.97 13.63
CA ASP A 208 13.72 10.56 13.15
C ASP A 208 14.67 11.76 13.13
N LYS A 209 15.89 11.57 13.60
CA LYS A 209 16.94 12.59 13.50
C LYS A 209 17.73 12.48 12.19
N ASN A 210 17.57 11.37 11.46
CA ASN A 210 18.21 11.12 10.19
C ASN A 210 17.26 11.50 9.03
N TYR A 211 17.22 12.79 8.71
CA TYR A 211 16.36 13.36 7.67
C TYR A 211 16.76 13.02 6.22
N LYS A 212 17.56 11.97 6.02
CA LYS A 212 18.10 11.57 4.71
C LYS A 212 17.29 10.51 4.00
N ASN A 213 16.57 9.68 4.77
CA ASN A 213 15.98 8.45 4.25
C ASN A 213 14.48 8.45 4.46
N VAL A 214 13.79 7.69 3.61
CA VAL A 214 12.41 7.32 3.85
C VAL A 214 12.34 6.56 5.18
N SER A 215 11.36 6.91 6.00
CA SER A 215 11.20 6.34 7.34
C SER A 215 9.73 6.16 7.65
N MET A 216 9.45 5.45 8.73
CA MET A 216 8.09 5.21 9.20
C MET A 216 7.93 5.73 10.63
N TRP A 217 6.73 6.20 10.96
CA TRP A 217 6.28 6.28 12.34
C TRP A 217 5.12 5.30 12.61
N GLU A 218 5.45 4.15 13.19
CA GLU A 218 4.48 3.09 13.53
C GLU A 218 3.33 3.59 14.41
N GLY A 219 3.55 4.57 15.30
CA GLY A 219 2.57 5.05 16.28
C GLY A 219 1.73 6.29 15.89
N ALA A 220 1.66 6.65 14.61
CA ALA A 220 0.79 7.75 14.14
C ALA A 220 -0.64 7.24 13.82
N GLY A 221 -1.65 7.74 14.53
CA GLY A 221 -3.06 7.39 14.30
C GLY A 221 -3.50 6.05 14.95
N PRO A 222 -4.83 5.85 15.17
CA PRO A 222 -5.38 4.92 16.16
C PRO A 222 -5.42 3.48 15.60
N ASP A 223 -4.48 2.55 15.80
CA ASP A 223 -3.69 2.28 16.99
C ASP A 223 -2.36 1.61 16.59
N GLY A 224 -1.56 2.27 15.75
CA GLY A 224 -0.20 1.79 15.42
C GLY A 224 0.05 1.36 13.96
N ARG A 225 -0.73 1.85 13.00
CA ARG A 225 -0.76 1.44 11.57
C ARG A 225 0.38 1.96 10.70
N GLY A 226 1.29 2.75 11.28
CA GLY A 226 2.34 3.38 10.51
C GLY A 226 1.84 4.55 9.64
N VAL A 227 2.76 5.48 9.41
CA VAL A 227 2.69 6.44 8.32
C VAL A 227 4.10 6.57 7.75
N ILE A 228 4.20 6.64 6.43
CA ILE A 228 5.47 6.72 5.73
C ILE A 228 5.84 8.19 5.56
N PHE A 229 7.10 8.52 5.84
CA PHE A 229 7.69 9.84 5.69
C PHE A 229 8.78 9.80 4.63
N VAL A 230 8.70 10.68 3.64
CA VAL A 230 9.73 10.82 2.61
C VAL A 230 10.31 12.23 2.69
N PRO A 231 11.60 12.39 3.09
CA PRO A 231 12.20 13.70 3.28
C PRO A 231 12.68 14.36 1.98
N ALA A 232 12.98 15.66 2.07
CA ALA A 232 13.74 16.43 1.06
C ALA A 232 15.12 16.85 1.60
N PRO A 233 16.10 15.93 1.74
CA PRO A 233 17.39 16.20 2.36
C PRO A 233 18.25 17.24 1.63
N LEU A 234 17.97 17.46 0.34
CA LEU A 234 18.65 18.45 -0.48
C LEU A 234 18.06 19.87 -0.33
N LEU A 235 16.91 20.00 0.36
CA LEU A 235 16.26 21.26 0.72
C LEU A 235 15.87 22.13 -0.50
N ASN A 236 15.50 23.39 -0.23
CA ASN A 236 15.02 24.35 -1.22
C ASN A 236 16.10 24.74 -2.25
N VAL A 237 15.67 25.00 -3.49
CA VAL A 237 16.42 25.62 -4.58
C VAL A 237 15.89 27.03 -4.85
N THR A 238 16.68 28.05 -4.50
CA THR A 238 16.30 29.47 -4.67
C THR A 238 17.26 30.25 -5.56
N ALA A 239 18.48 29.75 -5.72
CA ALA A 239 19.54 30.36 -6.50
C ALA A 239 20.54 29.32 -7.01
N GLU A 240 21.40 29.73 -7.94
CA GLU A 240 22.46 28.90 -8.52
C GLU A 240 23.36 28.21 -7.48
N LYS A 241 23.72 28.91 -6.40
CA LYS A 241 24.54 28.35 -5.30
C LYS A 241 23.90 27.09 -4.66
N ASP A 242 22.57 26.97 -4.73
CA ASP A 242 21.83 25.84 -4.17
C ASP A 242 21.96 24.62 -5.09
N VAL A 243 21.94 24.82 -6.41
CA VAL A 243 22.25 23.79 -7.42
C VAL A 243 23.66 23.23 -7.18
N ASP A 244 24.65 24.11 -7.04
CA ASP A 244 26.03 23.68 -6.80
C ASP A 244 26.19 22.96 -5.44
N ARG A 245 25.42 23.37 -4.43
CA ARG A 245 25.38 22.70 -3.12
C ARG A 245 24.84 21.29 -3.25
N ILE A 246 23.75 21.10 -4.01
CA ILE A 246 23.15 19.78 -4.26
C ILE A 246 24.18 18.87 -4.92
N PHE A 247 24.85 19.32 -5.98
CA PHE A 247 25.88 18.52 -6.63
C PHE A 247 27.02 18.14 -5.68
N ARG A 248 27.54 19.09 -4.88
CA ARG A 248 28.54 18.78 -3.85
C ARG A 248 28.06 17.78 -2.80
N GLN A 249 26.76 17.69 -2.52
CA GLN A 249 26.21 16.70 -1.60
C GLN A 249 26.12 15.32 -2.26
N LEU A 250 25.67 15.25 -3.51
CA LEU A 250 25.56 14.01 -4.27
C LEU A 250 26.94 13.41 -4.63
N ASP A 251 27.94 14.25 -4.90
CA ASP A 251 29.31 13.83 -5.20
C ASP A 251 30.02 13.13 -4.03
N LYS A 252 29.45 13.20 -2.82
CA LYS A 252 29.94 12.42 -1.67
C LYS A 252 29.67 10.92 -1.80
N ASN A 253 28.87 10.49 -2.78
CA ASN A 253 28.51 9.10 -3.03
C ASN A 253 28.01 8.35 -1.78
N ASP A 254 27.19 9.04 -0.97
CA ASP A 254 26.50 8.43 0.17
C ASP A 254 25.43 7.47 -0.37
N PRO A 255 25.58 6.14 -0.19
CA PRO A 255 24.68 5.14 -0.78
C PRO A 255 23.25 5.22 -0.21
N GLU A 256 23.07 5.91 0.92
CA GLU A 256 21.75 6.16 1.49
C GLU A 256 21.14 7.49 1.03
N MET A 257 21.83 8.32 0.23
CA MET A 257 21.32 9.64 -0.12
C MET A 257 20.14 9.54 -1.10
N LEU A 258 18.96 9.97 -0.65
CA LEU A 258 17.83 10.28 -1.52
C LEU A 258 18.03 11.66 -2.17
N ALA A 259 18.08 11.74 -3.50
CA ALA A 259 18.18 13.00 -4.23
C ALA A 259 16.81 13.71 -4.34
N SER A 260 16.27 14.10 -3.18
CA SER A 260 14.97 14.77 -3.06
C SER A 260 15.15 16.21 -2.61
N PHE A 261 14.69 17.14 -3.44
CA PHE A 261 14.75 18.60 -3.24
C PHE A 261 13.38 19.21 -3.56
N PHE A 262 13.18 20.45 -3.14
CA PHE A 262 12.01 21.22 -3.52
C PHE A 262 12.38 22.56 -4.14
N ILE A 263 11.51 23.03 -5.03
CA ILE A 263 11.62 24.33 -5.66
C ILE A 263 10.23 24.95 -5.71
N HIS A 264 10.13 26.24 -5.40
CA HIS A 264 8.89 26.96 -5.68
C HIS A 264 8.89 27.31 -7.17
N PRO A 265 7.88 26.91 -7.97
CA PRO A 265 7.92 27.06 -9.43
C PRO A 265 8.22 28.47 -9.94
N PHE A 266 7.81 29.51 -9.22
CA PHE A 266 8.11 30.90 -9.58
C PHE A 266 9.61 31.22 -9.67
N GLN A 267 10.48 30.40 -9.06
CA GLN A 267 11.95 30.54 -9.18
C GLN A 267 12.42 30.32 -10.62
N GLU A 268 11.73 29.47 -11.39
CA GLU A 268 12.05 29.14 -12.77
C GLU A 268 11.49 30.15 -13.78
N PHE A 269 10.52 30.98 -13.38
CA PHE A 269 9.82 31.90 -14.30
C PHE A 269 10.74 32.93 -14.97
N ARG A 270 11.90 33.21 -14.37
CA ARG A 270 12.93 34.09 -14.94
C ARG A 270 13.60 33.51 -16.20
N PHE A 271 13.47 32.20 -16.41
CA PHE A 271 14.03 31.42 -17.52
C PHE A 271 12.97 31.01 -18.56
N ILE A 272 11.71 31.46 -18.37
CA ILE A 272 10.60 31.11 -19.26
C ILE A 272 10.09 32.39 -19.92
N TYR A 273 10.24 32.45 -21.24
CA TYR A 273 9.96 33.64 -22.03
C TYR A 273 8.72 33.43 -22.88
N LYS A 274 7.78 34.37 -22.74
CA LYS A 274 6.63 34.46 -23.65
C LYS A 274 7.11 35.03 -24.99
N MET A 275 6.91 34.25 -26.05
CA MET A 275 7.26 34.60 -27.42
C MET A 275 5.99 34.66 -28.29
N LYS A 276 6.11 35.33 -29.43
CA LYS A 276 5.04 35.44 -30.42
C LYS A 276 5.57 34.98 -31.77
N ALA A 277 4.90 34.00 -32.36
CA ALA A 277 5.24 33.48 -33.68
C ALA A 277 4.93 34.54 -34.76
N PRO A 278 5.59 34.49 -35.93
CA PRO A 278 5.27 35.36 -37.06
C PRO A 278 3.78 35.32 -37.45
N GLU A 279 3.14 34.16 -37.30
CA GLU A 279 1.72 33.90 -37.58
C GLU A 279 0.78 34.45 -36.50
N GLY A 280 1.33 35.00 -35.41
CA GLY A 280 0.59 35.77 -34.41
C GLY A 280 0.16 35.02 -33.16
N TYR A 281 0.35 33.70 -33.08
CA TYR A 281 0.09 32.93 -31.86
C TYR A 281 1.24 33.07 -30.86
N GLU A 282 0.91 33.01 -29.56
CA GLU A 282 1.87 33.13 -28.46
C GLU A 282 2.28 31.74 -27.97
N PHE A 283 3.54 31.59 -27.58
CA PHE A 283 4.10 30.35 -27.02
C PHE A 283 5.16 30.68 -25.97
N TYR A 284 5.57 29.70 -25.17
CA TYR A 284 6.58 29.89 -24.14
C TYR A 284 7.83 29.08 -24.46
N VAL A 285 9.00 29.71 -24.31
CA VAL A 285 10.30 29.07 -24.46
C VAL A 285 10.95 28.98 -23.10
N TYR A 286 11.39 27.78 -22.73
CA TYR A 286 12.09 27.51 -21.48
C TYR A 286 13.59 27.34 -21.75
N GLU A 287 14.41 28.18 -21.13
CA GLU A 287 15.86 28.19 -21.31
C GLU A 287 16.56 26.95 -20.72
N THR A 288 17.44 26.32 -21.51
CA THR A 288 18.15 25.06 -21.20
C THR A 288 19.30 25.20 -20.17
N GLY A 289 19.27 26.24 -19.34
CA GLY A 289 20.25 26.51 -18.29
C GLY A 289 19.62 26.88 -16.94
N SER A 290 18.30 26.75 -16.83
CA SER A 290 17.56 27.01 -15.60
C SER A 290 18.03 26.12 -14.44
N TYR A 291 17.62 26.42 -13.22
CA TYR A 291 18.00 25.59 -12.07
C TYR A 291 17.50 24.17 -12.23
N LEU A 292 16.26 24.00 -12.68
CA LEU A 292 15.65 22.69 -12.86
C LEU A 292 16.30 21.91 -14.02
N HIS A 293 16.64 22.57 -15.13
CA HIS A 293 17.36 21.93 -16.24
C HIS A 293 18.69 21.37 -15.79
N ARG A 294 19.51 22.21 -15.14
CA ARG A 294 20.82 21.81 -14.61
C ARG A 294 20.68 20.67 -13.61
N LEU A 295 19.70 20.74 -12.70
CA LEU A 295 19.49 19.69 -11.70
C LEU A 295 19.09 18.36 -12.33
N VAL A 296 18.16 18.33 -13.29
CA VAL A 296 17.74 17.09 -13.97
C VAL A 296 18.93 16.43 -14.67
N GLU A 297 19.67 17.20 -15.47
CA GLU A 297 20.87 16.71 -16.18
C GLU A 297 21.93 16.24 -15.19
N GLY A 298 22.34 17.10 -14.25
CA GLY A 298 23.44 16.81 -13.32
C GLY A 298 23.14 15.70 -12.32
N ILE A 299 21.87 15.47 -11.95
CA ILE A 299 21.47 14.34 -11.10
C ILE A 299 21.57 13.03 -11.89
N ARG A 300 21.15 13.01 -13.16
CA ARG A 300 21.28 11.83 -14.05
C ARG A 300 22.73 11.46 -14.32
N GLU A 301 23.59 12.44 -14.56
CA GLU A 301 25.04 12.22 -14.75
C GLU A 301 25.68 11.51 -13.54
N ARG A 302 25.11 11.72 -12.34
CA ARG A 302 25.54 11.07 -11.10
C ARG A 302 24.94 9.67 -10.92
N GLY A 303 24.20 9.18 -11.90
CA GLY A 303 23.58 7.85 -11.93
C GLY A 303 22.29 7.74 -11.13
N TYR A 304 21.63 8.86 -10.83
CA TYR A 304 20.34 8.85 -10.17
C TYR A 304 19.18 8.69 -11.17
N ARG A 305 18.19 7.90 -10.78
CA ARG A 305 16.92 7.72 -11.50
C ARG A 305 15.84 8.57 -10.85
N PHE A 306 15.15 9.38 -11.65
CA PHE A 306 13.93 10.06 -11.19
C PHE A 306 12.79 9.05 -11.10
N VAL A 307 12.09 9.06 -9.97
CA VAL A 307 11.02 8.11 -9.64
C VAL A 307 9.82 8.85 -9.08
N THR A 308 8.64 8.22 -9.11
CA THR A 308 7.52 8.70 -8.32
C THR A 308 7.74 8.38 -6.84
N VAL A 309 7.10 9.13 -5.94
CA VAL A 309 7.11 8.81 -4.51
C VAL A 309 6.49 7.44 -4.23
N ASN A 310 5.54 7.01 -5.07
CA ASN A 310 4.89 5.71 -4.93
C ASN A 310 5.80 4.56 -5.34
N GLU A 311 6.58 4.70 -6.43
CA GLU A 311 7.63 3.75 -6.84
C GLU A 311 8.71 3.60 -5.77
N LEU A 312 9.03 4.68 -5.05
CA LEU A 312 10.00 4.64 -3.95
C LEU A 312 9.48 3.84 -2.74
N ILE A 313 8.16 3.74 -2.57
CA ILE A 313 7.52 3.15 -1.38
C ILE A 313 7.05 1.72 -1.64
N GLY A 314 6.36 1.44 -2.76
CA GLY A 314 5.75 0.15 -3.03
C GLY A 314 4.40 -0.02 -2.35
N PHE A 315 4.34 -0.08 -1.01
CA PHE A 315 3.09 -0.31 -0.26
C PHE A 315 2.73 0.84 0.67
N LEU A 316 1.47 1.33 0.58
CA LEU A 316 0.96 2.40 1.44
C LEU A 316 -0.04 1.89 2.48
N PRO A 317 0.07 2.31 3.76
CA PRO A 317 -0.95 2.04 4.76
C PRO A 317 -2.29 2.65 4.36
N ALA A 318 -3.33 1.82 4.23
CA ALA A 318 -4.59 2.26 3.65
C ALA A 318 -5.80 2.00 4.55
N GLN A 319 -6.04 0.76 4.98
CA GLN A 319 -7.27 0.40 5.67
C GLN A 319 -7.01 -0.45 6.91
N GLN A 320 -8.03 -0.53 7.78
CA GLN A 320 -8.04 -1.49 8.88
C GLN A 320 -9.35 -2.23 8.88
N VAL A 321 -9.26 -3.56 8.88
CA VAL A 321 -10.41 -4.44 9.06
C VAL A 321 -10.56 -4.74 10.53
N THR A 322 -11.75 -4.51 11.06
CA THR A 322 -12.11 -4.83 12.45
C THR A 322 -13.36 -5.70 12.47
N GLY A 323 -13.69 -6.25 13.63
CA GLY A 323 -14.93 -7.03 13.78
C GLY A 323 -14.80 -8.50 13.39
N LEU A 324 -13.64 -8.93 12.89
CA LEU A 324 -13.33 -10.36 12.79
C LEU A 324 -13.29 -10.95 14.19
N PRO A 325 -14.17 -11.92 14.51
CA PRO A 325 -14.27 -12.41 15.87
C PRO A 325 -12.95 -13.10 16.23
N PRO A 326 -12.29 -12.67 17.31
CA PRO A 326 -10.97 -13.15 17.68
C PRO A 326 -11.06 -14.35 18.64
N ALA A 327 -10.37 -15.46 18.30
CA ALA A 327 -9.68 -16.37 19.24
C ALA A 327 -9.07 -17.59 18.52
N GLY A 328 -8.03 -18.16 19.14
CA GLY A 328 -7.23 -19.35 18.80
C GLY A 328 -7.80 -20.41 17.85
N GLY A 329 -7.08 -20.65 16.75
CA GLY A 329 -7.28 -21.81 15.87
C GLY A 329 -8.14 -21.58 14.63
N ARG A 330 -8.48 -20.32 14.32
CA ARG A 330 -9.34 -19.95 13.18
C ARG A 330 -8.59 -19.85 11.86
N VAL A 331 -9.24 -20.37 10.81
CA VAL A 331 -8.81 -20.32 9.41
C VAL A 331 -9.00 -18.91 8.88
N LEU A 332 -8.03 -18.42 8.12
CA LEU A 332 -8.13 -17.16 7.40
C LEU A 332 -7.68 -17.38 5.98
N LEU A 333 -8.49 -16.92 5.05
CA LEU A 333 -8.22 -16.94 3.62
C LEU A 333 -8.60 -15.58 3.04
N ALA A 334 -8.04 -15.27 1.88
CA ALA A 334 -8.47 -14.17 1.05
C ALA A 334 -8.84 -14.72 -0.33
N GLY A 335 -9.82 -14.09 -0.98
CA GLY A 335 -10.36 -14.52 -2.26
C GLY A 335 -11.58 -13.70 -2.68
N ASP A 336 -11.92 -13.68 -3.96
CA ASP A 336 -13.13 -13.02 -4.48
C ASP A 336 -14.35 -13.92 -4.27
N PHE A 337 -14.89 -13.93 -3.04
CA PHE A 337 -16.00 -14.81 -2.70
C PHE A 337 -17.34 -14.28 -3.26
N ASP A 338 -17.49 -12.97 -3.47
CA ASP A 338 -18.74 -12.37 -3.94
C ASP A 338 -18.83 -12.13 -5.46
N GLY A 339 -17.70 -12.24 -6.17
CA GLY A 339 -17.59 -12.13 -7.62
C GLY A 339 -17.48 -10.69 -8.11
N ASP A 340 -17.11 -9.75 -7.23
CA ASP A 340 -16.96 -8.34 -7.57
C ASP A 340 -15.56 -7.97 -8.11
N ARG A 341 -14.65 -8.95 -8.18
CA ARG A 341 -13.25 -8.87 -8.60
C ARG A 341 -12.35 -8.14 -7.61
N ARG A 342 -12.74 -8.10 -6.34
CA ARG A 342 -11.88 -7.71 -5.23
C ARG A 342 -11.75 -8.89 -4.28
N SER A 343 -10.55 -9.06 -3.76
CA SER A 343 -10.36 -10.04 -2.70
C SER A 343 -11.08 -9.59 -1.43
N ASP A 344 -11.78 -10.53 -0.82
CA ASP A 344 -12.46 -10.43 0.46
C ASP A 344 -11.67 -11.17 1.54
N PHE A 345 -12.08 -11.03 2.80
CA PHE A 345 -11.59 -11.89 3.89
C PHE A 345 -12.60 -12.98 4.20
N LEU A 346 -12.14 -14.23 4.28
CA LEU A 346 -12.88 -15.34 4.86
C LEU A 346 -12.26 -15.74 6.20
N ALA A 347 -13.09 -15.78 7.24
CA ALA A 347 -12.69 -16.23 8.56
C ALA A 347 -13.54 -17.41 9.04
N GLY A 348 -12.88 -18.52 9.37
CA GLY A 348 -13.53 -19.76 9.81
C GLY A 348 -13.22 -20.13 11.24
N ASP A 349 -14.25 -20.39 12.04
CA ASP A 349 -14.15 -21.19 13.26
C ASP A 349 -14.37 -22.65 12.92
N ALA A 350 -13.28 -23.35 12.63
CA ALA A 350 -13.29 -24.77 12.27
C ALA A 350 -13.90 -25.67 13.35
N ALA A 351 -13.82 -25.29 14.64
CA ALA A 351 -14.37 -26.10 15.72
C ALA A 351 -15.89 -25.93 15.86
N ALA A 352 -16.40 -24.73 15.57
CA ALA A 352 -17.83 -24.44 15.53
C ALA A 352 -18.47 -24.70 14.16
N GLY A 353 -17.66 -24.76 13.11
CA GLY A 353 -18.06 -24.92 11.71
C GLY A 353 -18.73 -23.67 11.16
N SER A 354 -18.37 -22.49 11.70
CA SER A 354 -18.92 -21.19 11.32
C SER A 354 -17.91 -20.44 10.45
N TRP A 355 -18.40 -19.87 9.35
CA TRP A 355 -17.59 -19.22 8.33
C TRP A 355 -18.20 -17.86 7.99
N GLN A 356 -17.38 -16.83 8.09
CA GLN A 356 -17.80 -15.45 7.89
C GLN A 356 -16.98 -14.80 6.79
N VAL A 357 -17.65 -14.10 5.89
CA VAL A 357 -17.03 -13.28 4.84
C VAL A 357 -17.12 -11.82 5.23
N ILE A 358 -16.03 -11.08 5.02
CA ILE A 358 -15.99 -9.63 5.04
C ILE A 358 -15.65 -9.17 3.64
N LYS A 359 -16.67 -8.60 3.00
CA LYS A 359 -16.56 -8.07 1.64
C LYS A 359 -15.71 -6.82 1.59
N SER A 360 -14.84 -6.74 0.59
CA SER A 360 -14.04 -5.56 0.32
C SER A 360 -14.83 -4.54 -0.51
N SER A 361 -14.72 -3.30 -0.08
CA SER A 361 -15.15 -2.12 -0.84
C SER A 361 -14.05 -1.07 -0.85
N VAL A 362 -12.80 -1.52 -0.67
CA VAL A 362 -11.63 -0.65 -0.65
C VAL A 362 -11.52 0.04 -1.99
N VAL A 363 -11.25 1.33 -1.92
CA VAL A 363 -10.81 2.12 -3.06
C VAL A 363 -9.44 2.69 -2.75
N GLN A 364 -8.55 2.65 -3.74
CA GLN A 364 -7.26 3.31 -3.64
C GLN A 364 -7.47 4.83 -3.57
N GLY A 365 -6.96 5.48 -2.53
CA GLY A 365 -6.99 6.93 -2.42
C GLY A 365 -7.19 7.48 -1.01
N VAL A 366 -7.44 8.79 -0.96
CA VAL A 366 -7.58 9.60 0.25
C VAL A 366 -9.06 10.01 0.41
N PRO A 367 -9.61 10.15 1.63
CA PRO A 367 -8.98 9.76 2.89
C PRO A 367 -8.94 8.25 3.05
N ARG A 368 -7.88 7.77 3.71
CA ARG A 368 -7.73 6.38 4.11
C ARG A 368 -8.62 6.05 5.31
N ASN A 369 -8.75 4.76 5.67
CA ASN A 369 -9.57 4.28 6.80
C ASN A 369 -11.07 4.65 6.68
N ARG A 370 -11.62 4.57 5.47
CA ARG A 370 -13.04 4.87 5.30
C ARG A 370 -13.85 3.76 5.97
N PRO A 371 -14.86 4.08 6.80
CA PRO A 371 -15.61 3.09 7.57
C PRO A 371 -16.39 2.10 6.70
N ASP A 372 -16.56 2.43 5.43
CA ASP A 372 -17.22 1.67 4.38
C ASP A 372 -16.23 0.97 3.43
N SER A 373 -14.94 0.88 3.76
CA SER A 373 -13.95 0.17 2.93
C SER A 373 -14.04 -1.35 3.06
N PHE A 374 -14.66 -1.83 4.13
CA PHE A 374 -14.96 -3.24 4.33
C PHE A 374 -16.35 -3.36 4.95
N GLY A 375 -17.11 -4.36 4.51
CA GLY A 375 -18.42 -4.69 5.08
C GLY A 375 -18.35 -5.16 6.53
N ALA A 376 -19.52 -5.31 7.16
CA ALA A 376 -19.60 -6.07 8.41
C ALA A 376 -19.39 -7.57 8.12
N PRO A 377 -18.87 -8.37 9.08
CA PRO A 377 -18.79 -9.82 8.92
C PRO A 377 -20.19 -10.43 8.71
N GLU A 378 -20.34 -11.21 7.64
CA GLU A 378 -21.56 -11.93 7.30
C GLU A 378 -21.33 -13.44 7.47
N GLU A 379 -22.17 -14.12 8.25
CA GLU A 379 -22.09 -15.59 8.37
C GLU A 379 -22.65 -16.25 7.11
N TRP A 380 -21.76 -16.85 6.33
CA TRP A 380 -22.08 -17.46 5.03
C TRP A 380 -22.28 -18.97 5.12
N LEU A 381 -21.74 -19.62 6.15
CA LEU A 381 -21.88 -21.06 6.35
C LEU A 381 -21.75 -21.43 7.84
N THR A 382 -22.58 -22.40 8.28
CA THR A 382 -22.56 -22.95 9.64
C THR A 382 -22.62 -24.48 9.64
N GLY A 383 -22.12 -25.10 10.70
CA GLY A 383 -22.17 -26.56 10.88
C GLY A 383 -21.32 -27.35 9.87
N TRP A 384 -20.40 -26.70 9.16
CA TRP A 384 -19.57 -27.33 8.12
C TRP A 384 -18.09 -27.18 8.42
N GLY A 385 -17.31 -28.20 8.06
CA GLY A 385 -15.85 -28.17 8.23
C GLY A 385 -15.35 -28.48 9.65
N ASN A 386 -16.21 -29.08 10.50
CA ASN A 386 -15.89 -29.58 11.85
C ASN A 386 -14.99 -30.82 11.83
N ALA A 387 -13.83 -30.74 11.18
CA ALA A 387 -12.83 -31.79 11.17
C ALA A 387 -11.73 -31.45 12.19
N GLY A 388 -11.41 -32.39 13.10
CA GLY A 388 -10.45 -32.13 14.18
C GLY A 388 -9.05 -31.75 13.70
N ARG A 389 -8.63 -32.28 12.54
CA ARG A 389 -7.42 -31.87 11.81
C ARG A 389 -7.82 -31.60 10.36
N ALA A 390 -7.63 -30.38 9.88
CA ALA A 390 -7.96 -30.02 8.51
C ALA A 390 -6.99 -29.00 7.90
N GLY A 391 -6.88 -29.07 6.58
CA GLY A 391 -6.28 -28.04 5.72
C GLY A 391 -7.37 -27.34 4.93
N TYR A 392 -7.13 -26.08 4.55
CA TYR A 392 -8.11 -25.22 3.90
C TYR A 392 -7.48 -24.44 2.75
N ALA A 393 -8.26 -24.19 1.71
CA ALA A 393 -7.88 -23.33 0.59
C ALA A 393 -9.13 -22.61 0.05
N ALA A 394 -8.89 -21.47 -0.59
CA ALA A 394 -9.87 -20.74 -1.38
C ALA A 394 -9.40 -20.73 -2.85
N GLY A 395 -10.34 -20.82 -3.78
CA GLY A 395 -10.10 -20.78 -5.23
C GLY A 395 -11.36 -21.08 -6.03
N ASP A 396 -11.42 -20.68 -7.29
CA ASP A 396 -12.55 -20.90 -8.20
C ASP A 396 -12.52 -22.33 -8.75
N PHE A 397 -12.92 -23.30 -7.92
CA PHE A 397 -12.86 -24.72 -8.28
C PHE A 397 -13.89 -25.09 -9.35
N ASN A 398 -14.92 -24.27 -9.55
CA ASN A 398 -16.03 -24.58 -10.46
C ASN A 398 -16.03 -23.76 -11.77
N GLY A 399 -15.20 -22.72 -11.85
CA GLY A 399 -14.99 -21.88 -13.03
C GLY A 399 -16.09 -20.83 -13.22
N ASP A 400 -16.77 -20.40 -12.16
CA ASP A 400 -17.84 -19.40 -12.21
C ASP A 400 -17.38 -17.98 -11.90
N GLY A 401 -16.08 -17.79 -11.66
CA GLY A 401 -15.45 -16.52 -11.34
C GLY A 401 -15.59 -16.11 -9.88
N ARG A 402 -15.97 -17.02 -8.97
CA ARG A 402 -15.98 -16.79 -7.53
C ARG A 402 -15.12 -17.81 -6.82
N ASP A 403 -14.40 -17.36 -5.81
CA ASP A 403 -13.63 -18.26 -4.98
C ASP A 403 -14.57 -19.09 -4.09
N ASP A 404 -14.32 -20.39 -4.06
CA ASP A 404 -15.01 -21.39 -3.27
C ASP A 404 -14.18 -21.75 -2.02
N LEU A 405 -14.76 -22.51 -1.08
CA LEU A 405 -14.05 -22.99 0.11
C LEU A 405 -13.80 -24.51 0.03
N ALA A 406 -12.53 -24.93 0.08
CA ALA A 406 -12.14 -26.33 0.20
C ALA A 406 -11.61 -26.67 1.60
N LEU A 407 -11.90 -27.90 2.04
CA LEU A 407 -11.36 -28.52 3.25
C LEU A 407 -10.82 -29.91 2.93
N SER A 408 -9.61 -30.22 3.39
CA SER A 408 -9.10 -31.60 3.47
C SER A 408 -9.19 -32.12 4.90
N ASP A 409 -9.91 -33.21 5.12
CA ASP A 409 -10.02 -33.90 6.41
C ASP A 409 -8.79 -34.79 6.64
N GLY A 410 -8.04 -34.52 7.70
CA GLY A 410 -6.82 -35.25 8.04
C GLY A 410 -7.04 -36.66 8.61
N GLU A 411 -8.26 -37.00 9.03
CA GLU A 411 -8.59 -38.35 9.53
C GLU A 411 -8.99 -39.28 8.38
N THR A 412 -9.80 -38.78 7.44
CA THR A 412 -10.34 -39.59 6.33
C THR A 412 -9.57 -39.43 5.03
N GLY A 413 -8.86 -38.30 4.85
CA GLY A 413 -8.28 -37.89 3.59
C GLY A 413 -9.30 -37.36 2.58
N ASP A 414 -10.59 -37.23 2.97
CA ASP A 414 -11.63 -36.67 2.12
C ASP A 414 -11.41 -35.16 1.91
N VAL A 415 -11.61 -34.71 0.68
CA VAL A 415 -11.66 -33.29 0.33
C VAL A 415 -13.12 -32.91 0.08
N ARG A 416 -13.61 -31.88 0.78
CA ARG A 416 -14.97 -31.35 0.66
C ARG A 416 -14.91 -29.90 0.21
N VAL A 417 -15.88 -29.51 -0.60
CA VAL A 417 -16.01 -28.15 -1.12
C VAL A 417 -17.36 -27.56 -0.69
N ALA A 418 -17.38 -26.26 -0.43
CA ALA A 418 -18.57 -25.46 -0.33
C ALA A 418 -18.48 -24.34 -1.38
N LEU A 419 -19.37 -24.39 -2.37
CA LEU A 419 -19.34 -23.47 -3.51
C LEU A 419 -19.89 -22.11 -3.13
N SER A 420 -19.28 -21.02 -3.58
CA SER A 420 -19.79 -19.67 -3.36
C SER A 420 -20.94 -19.33 -4.30
N GLY A 421 -22.06 -18.90 -3.73
CA GLY A 421 -23.16 -18.29 -4.48
C GLY A 421 -23.08 -16.75 -4.54
N GLY A 422 -21.99 -16.15 -4.07
CA GLY A 422 -21.80 -14.70 -3.99
C GLY A 422 -22.48 -14.00 -2.79
N SER A 423 -23.17 -14.78 -1.94
CA SER A 423 -23.83 -14.27 -0.72
C SER A 423 -23.93 -15.33 0.39
N GLY A 424 -23.22 -16.45 0.20
CA GLY A 424 -23.29 -17.64 1.05
C GLY A 424 -22.59 -18.81 0.37
N PHE A 425 -22.17 -19.80 1.16
CA PHE A 425 -21.60 -21.03 0.61
C PHE A 425 -22.62 -22.18 0.59
N ALA A 426 -22.54 -23.02 -0.44
CA ALA A 426 -23.35 -24.22 -0.62
C ALA A 426 -22.46 -25.48 -0.49
N PRO A 427 -22.48 -26.14 0.70
CA PRO A 427 -21.77 -27.39 0.92
C PRO A 427 -22.18 -28.48 -0.04
N GLN A 428 -21.20 -29.25 -0.50
CA GLN A 428 -21.44 -30.35 -1.40
C GLN A 428 -21.62 -31.65 -0.60
N GLU A 429 -22.66 -32.42 -0.94
CA GLU A 429 -23.14 -33.57 -0.15
C GLU A 429 -22.14 -34.73 -0.08
N SER A 430 -21.31 -34.89 -1.12
CA SER A 430 -20.27 -35.92 -1.19
C SER A 430 -18.89 -35.27 -1.24
N PRO A 431 -17.85 -35.94 -0.71
CA PRO A 431 -16.48 -35.51 -0.94
C PRO A 431 -16.20 -35.31 -2.43
N TRP A 432 -15.60 -34.18 -2.76
CA TRP A 432 -15.19 -33.84 -4.12
C TRP A 432 -13.98 -34.66 -4.56
N GLY A 433 -13.14 -35.08 -3.62
CA GLY A 433 -11.99 -35.91 -3.92
C GLY A 433 -11.35 -36.48 -2.67
N ARG A 434 -10.17 -37.09 -2.83
CA ARG A 434 -9.37 -37.64 -1.74
C ARG A 434 -7.88 -37.38 -1.96
N THR A 435 -7.19 -36.91 -0.93
CA THR A 435 -5.73 -36.68 -0.98
C THR A 435 -4.94 -37.99 -0.96
N GLY A 436 -5.51 -39.05 -0.40
CA GLY A 436 -4.82 -40.33 -0.19
C GLY A 436 -3.75 -40.30 0.92
N ALA A 437 -3.52 -39.15 1.56
CA ALA A 437 -2.64 -38.97 2.70
C ALA A 437 -3.37 -39.36 4.00
N ALA A 438 -3.49 -40.66 4.27
CA ALA A 438 -4.05 -41.12 5.54
C ALA A 438 -3.06 -40.88 6.69
N GLY A 439 -3.47 -40.11 7.72
CA GLY A 439 -2.69 -39.90 8.94
C GLY A 439 -2.31 -38.45 9.28
N GLY A 440 -2.83 -37.46 8.57
CA GLY A 440 -2.65 -36.04 8.90
C GLY A 440 -3.29 -35.10 7.88
N ALA A 441 -3.70 -33.91 8.32
CA ALA A 441 -4.13 -32.85 7.41
C ALA A 441 -2.94 -32.34 6.58
N VAL A 442 -3.18 -32.02 5.31
CA VAL A 442 -2.19 -31.46 4.40
C VAL A 442 -2.43 -29.96 4.24
N ASN A 443 -1.38 -29.20 3.97
CA ASN A 443 -1.53 -27.81 3.54
C ASN A 443 -1.94 -27.83 2.06
N LEU A 444 -3.09 -27.25 1.76
CA LEU A 444 -3.63 -27.11 0.41
C LEU A 444 -3.17 -25.79 -0.19
N LEU A 445 -2.81 -25.81 -1.47
CA LEU A 445 -2.64 -24.65 -2.32
C LEU A 445 -3.65 -24.76 -3.45
N ALA A 446 -4.29 -23.66 -3.81
CA ALA A 446 -5.17 -23.56 -4.97
C ALA A 446 -4.47 -22.85 -6.13
N GLY A 447 -4.88 -23.16 -7.35
CA GLY A 447 -4.45 -22.50 -8.57
C GLY A 447 -4.78 -23.33 -9.81
N ASP A 448 -4.92 -22.69 -10.96
CA ASP A 448 -5.13 -23.35 -12.26
C ASP A 448 -3.81 -23.98 -12.76
N PHE A 449 -3.49 -25.21 -12.38
CA PHE A 449 -2.22 -25.84 -12.78
C PHE A 449 -2.30 -26.47 -14.18
N ASP A 450 -3.49 -26.81 -14.68
CA ASP A 450 -3.65 -27.43 -15.98
C ASP A 450 -4.01 -26.47 -17.14
N GLY A 451 -4.34 -25.22 -16.81
CA GLY A 451 -4.60 -24.13 -17.74
C GLY A 451 -6.03 -24.13 -18.27
N ASP A 452 -6.98 -24.71 -17.54
CA ASP A 452 -8.37 -24.84 -17.97
C ASP A 452 -9.32 -23.79 -17.34
N LEU A 453 -8.76 -22.83 -16.59
CA LEU A 453 -9.41 -21.74 -15.88
C LEU A 453 -10.30 -22.18 -14.70
N LYS A 454 -10.12 -23.40 -14.18
CA LYS A 454 -10.62 -23.79 -12.85
C LYS A 454 -9.42 -23.98 -11.95
N ASP A 455 -9.54 -23.53 -10.71
CA ASP A 455 -8.51 -23.82 -9.74
C ASP A 455 -8.51 -25.32 -9.40
N ASP A 456 -7.33 -25.89 -9.36
CA ASP A 456 -7.09 -27.23 -8.83
C ASP A 456 -6.59 -27.14 -7.38
N LEU A 457 -6.33 -28.30 -6.77
CA LEU A 457 -5.65 -28.38 -5.48
C LEU A 457 -4.28 -29.05 -5.59
N LEU A 458 -3.29 -28.47 -4.92
CA LEU A 458 -1.97 -29.03 -4.72
C LEU A 458 -1.69 -29.24 -3.23
N PHE A 459 -0.97 -30.31 -2.89
CA PHE A 459 -0.32 -30.42 -1.59
C PHE A 459 1.09 -31.01 -1.70
N TRP A 460 1.96 -30.57 -0.79
CA TRP A 460 3.35 -31.02 -0.68
C TRP A 460 3.52 -32.10 0.38
N ASP A 461 3.97 -33.29 -0.01
CA ASP A 461 4.39 -34.36 0.91
C ASP A 461 5.90 -34.24 1.17
N GLY A 462 6.25 -33.50 2.23
CA GLY A 462 7.66 -33.33 2.64
C GLY A 462 8.34 -34.59 3.14
N GLY A 463 7.61 -35.67 3.45
CA GLY A 463 8.21 -36.97 3.76
C GLY A 463 8.72 -37.69 2.53
N LYS A 464 8.09 -37.46 1.37
CA LYS A 464 8.48 -38.04 0.07
C LYS A 464 9.18 -37.05 -0.87
N ASN A 465 9.15 -35.77 -0.54
CA ASN A 465 9.45 -34.66 -1.44
C ASN A 465 8.69 -34.77 -2.77
N THR A 466 7.37 -34.90 -2.66
CA THR A 466 6.47 -35.10 -3.80
C THR A 466 5.36 -34.06 -3.75
N ALA A 467 5.10 -33.40 -4.88
CA ALA A 467 3.93 -32.55 -5.07
C ALA A 467 2.81 -33.40 -5.70
N TYR A 468 1.66 -33.43 -5.05
CA TYR A 468 0.46 -34.09 -5.57
C TYR A 468 -0.55 -33.03 -6.01
N VAL A 469 -1.12 -33.22 -7.20
CA VAL A 469 -2.15 -32.34 -7.77
C VAL A 469 -3.45 -33.14 -7.92
N MET A 470 -4.56 -32.47 -7.61
CA MET A 470 -5.93 -32.92 -7.69
C MET A 470 -6.67 -31.96 -8.63
N GLN A 471 -6.69 -32.29 -9.92
CA GLN A 471 -7.29 -31.42 -10.95
C GLN A 471 -8.81 -31.29 -10.75
N SER A 472 -9.36 -30.09 -10.89
CA SER A 472 -10.80 -29.87 -10.85
C SER A 472 -11.44 -30.08 -12.21
N ASP A 473 -12.57 -30.79 -12.26
CA ASP A 473 -13.43 -30.86 -13.46
C ASP A 473 -14.64 -29.91 -13.39
N GLY A 474 -14.66 -29.05 -12.37
CA GLY A 474 -15.75 -28.13 -12.04
C GLY A 474 -16.89 -28.75 -11.23
N ARG A 475 -16.82 -30.05 -10.91
CA ARG A 475 -17.80 -30.76 -10.08
C ARG A 475 -17.17 -31.65 -9.03
N SER A 476 -15.93 -32.05 -9.23
CA SER A 476 -15.15 -32.92 -8.38
C SER A 476 -13.66 -32.73 -8.67
N PHE A 477 -12.83 -33.26 -7.78
CA PHE A 477 -11.40 -33.37 -8.02
C PHE A 477 -11.03 -34.77 -8.51
N LEU A 478 -10.19 -34.83 -9.54
CA LEU A 478 -9.54 -36.06 -9.95
C LEU A 478 -8.65 -36.61 -8.82
N PRO A 479 -8.35 -37.93 -8.81
CA PRO A 479 -7.48 -38.51 -7.81
C PRO A 479 -6.13 -37.79 -7.73
N ALA A 480 -5.63 -37.60 -6.52
CA ALA A 480 -4.31 -37.01 -6.29
C ALA A 480 -3.22 -37.79 -7.03
N VAL A 481 -2.55 -37.14 -7.98
CA VAL A 481 -1.47 -37.72 -8.79
C VAL A 481 -0.17 -36.96 -8.55
N PRO A 482 0.98 -37.65 -8.49
CA PRO A 482 2.26 -36.97 -8.32
C PRO A 482 2.62 -36.22 -9.60
N TRP A 483 2.74 -34.90 -9.50
CA TRP A 483 3.18 -34.04 -10.60
C TRP A 483 4.67 -33.70 -10.51
N LEU A 484 5.24 -33.78 -9.30
CA LEU A 484 6.68 -33.73 -9.06
C LEU A 484 7.04 -34.86 -8.10
N GLU A 485 7.96 -35.73 -8.46
CA GLU A 485 8.38 -36.86 -7.63
C GLU A 485 9.81 -36.73 -7.13
N LYS A 486 10.02 -37.00 -5.83
CA LYS A 486 11.34 -37.18 -5.21
C LYS A 486 12.29 -36.03 -5.50
N TRP A 487 11.78 -34.79 -5.44
CA TRP A 487 12.61 -33.62 -5.61
C TRP A 487 13.69 -33.61 -4.52
N GLN A 488 14.96 -33.76 -4.89
CA GLN A 488 16.07 -33.69 -3.94
C GLN A 488 17.00 -32.54 -4.28
N GLU A 489 16.84 -31.45 -3.53
CA GLU A 489 17.90 -30.66 -2.89
C GLU A 489 17.23 -29.74 -1.83
N GLY A 490 17.69 -29.83 -0.57
CA GLY A 490 17.31 -28.92 0.53
C GLY A 490 16.33 -29.48 1.58
N GLY A 491 16.41 -28.96 2.81
CA GLY A 491 15.74 -29.41 4.03
C GLY A 491 14.21 -29.24 4.10
N SER A 492 13.69 -28.60 5.16
CA SER A 492 12.25 -28.37 5.30
C SER A 492 11.78 -27.33 4.26
N LEU A 493 11.08 -27.79 3.22
CA LEU A 493 10.59 -26.96 2.12
C LEU A 493 9.18 -26.43 2.40
N THR A 494 8.93 -25.18 2.02
CA THR A 494 7.60 -24.56 1.94
C THR A 494 7.20 -24.45 0.47
N ALA A 495 6.04 -25.00 0.12
CA ALA A 495 5.48 -24.89 -1.22
C ALA A 495 4.65 -23.61 -1.38
N LEU A 496 4.74 -22.98 -2.54
CA LEU A 496 3.97 -21.81 -2.97
C LEU A 496 3.50 -22.05 -4.41
N ALA A 497 2.29 -21.63 -4.73
CA ALA A 497 1.72 -21.74 -6.08
C ALA A 497 1.52 -20.34 -6.69
N GLY A 498 1.55 -20.26 -8.02
CA GLY A 498 1.23 -19.07 -8.80
C GLY A 498 1.89 -19.11 -10.17
N ASP A 499 1.43 -18.30 -11.11
CA ASP A 499 2.02 -18.19 -12.45
C ASP A 499 3.32 -17.38 -12.39
N PHE A 500 4.47 -18.05 -12.32
CA PHE A 500 5.78 -17.40 -12.16
C PHE A 500 6.41 -17.04 -13.52
N ASN A 501 5.86 -17.54 -14.63
CA ASN A 501 6.43 -17.41 -15.97
C ASN A 501 5.52 -16.64 -16.97
N GLY A 502 4.27 -16.37 -16.59
CA GLY A 502 3.27 -15.62 -17.36
C GLY A 502 2.59 -16.43 -18.46
N ASP A 503 2.55 -17.75 -18.36
CA ASP A 503 1.97 -18.63 -19.38
C ASP A 503 0.50 -19.00 -19.12
N GLY A 504 -0.10 -18.44 -18.07
CA GLY A 504 -1.47 -18.65 -17.65
C GLY A 504 -1.71 -19.93 -16.86
N LYS A 505 -0.66 -20.66 -16.45
CA LYS A 505 -0.77 -21.79 -15.52
C LYS A 505 -0.08 -21.47 -14.21
N SER A 506 -0.65 -21.97 -13.13
CA SER A 506 -0.01 -21.99 -11.83
C SER A 506 1.19 -22.94 -11.86
N ASP A 507 2.34 -22.40 -11.49
CA ASP A 507 3.61 -23.11 -11.30
C ASP A 507 3.79 -23.44 -9.81
N LEU A 508 4.89 -24.13 -9.46
CA LEU A 508 5.26 -24.45 -8.08
C LEU A 508 6.64 -23.88 -7.73
N ALA A 509 6.66 -23.05 -6.68
CA ALA A 509 7.89 -22.61 -6.03
C ALA A 509 8.10 -23.36 -4.69
N LEU A 510 9.34 -23.79 -4.46
CA LEU A 510 9.79 -24.48 -3.25
C LEU A 510 10.85 -23.63 -2.56
N HIS A 511 10.52 -23.10 -1.39
CA HIS A 511 11.42 -22.30 -0.55
C HIS A 511 12.08 -23.16 0.52
N GLU A 512 13.41 -23.08 0.63
CA GLU A 512 14.17 -23.69 1.72
C GLU A 512 14.45 -22.66 2.82
N GLY A 513 13.80 -22.81 3.98
CA GLY A 513 13.92 -21.87 5.09
C GLY A 513 15.35 -21.63 5.59
N ALA A 514 16.23 -22.64 5.57
CA ALA A 514 17.58 -22.50 6.12
C ALA A 514 18.50 -21.63 5.25
N SER A 515 18.48 -21.82 3.93
CA SER A 515 19.35 -21.09 2.99
C SER A 515 18.68 -19.89 2.34
N GLY A 516 17.34 -19.84 2.36
CA GLY A 516 16.56 -18.89 1.58
C GLY A 516 16.58 -19.16 0.07
N THR A 517 16.92 -20.38 -0.34
CA THR A 517 16.90 -20.78 -1.75
C THR A 517 15.46 -20.97 -2.19
N VAL A 518 15.07 -20.34 -3.30
CA VAL A 518 13.79 -20.55 -3.97
C VAL A 518 14.04 -21.28 -5.28
N GLN A 519 13.44 -22.45 -5.40
CA GLN A 519 13.43 -23.24 -6.62
C GLN A 519 12.05 -23.18 -7.26
N VAL A 520 11.98 -23.05 -8.58
CA VAL A 520 10.74 -23.04 -9.35
C VAL A 520 10.73 -24.20 -10.33
N VAL A 521 9.62 -24.92 -10.35
CA VAL A 521 9.28 -25.93 -11.35
C VAL A 521 7.98 -25.48 -12.04
N LEU A 522 7.99 -25.50 -13.37
CA LEU A 522 6.94 -24.95 -14.20
C LEU A 522 5.89 -26.00 -14.51
N SER A 523 4.62 -25.63 -14.61
CA SER A 523 3.57 -26.54 -15.05
C SER A 523 3.56 -26.67 -16.58
N ASP A 524 3.54 -27.91 -17.10
CA ASP A 524 3.25 -28.19 -18.51
C ASP A 524 1.76 -28.52 -18.78
N GLY A 525 0.93 -28.33 -17.75
CA GLY A 525 -0.49 -28.69 -17.71
C GLY A 525 -0.76 -30.17 -17.39
N ARG A 526 0.28 -30.96 -17.11
CA ARG A 526 0.15 -32.38 -16.73
C ARG A 526 1.10 -32.79 -15.60
N LYS A 527 2.21 -32.09 -15.45
CA LYS A 527 3.23 -32.32 -14.43
C LYS A 527 4.06 -31.05 -14.24
N PHE A 528 4.86 -31.04 -13.19
CA PHE A 528 5.88 -30.02 -13.02
C PHE A 528 7.18 -30.43 -13.70
N VAL A 529 7.78 -29.50 -14.44
CA VAL A 529 9.08 -29.64 -15.10
C VAL A 529 10.05 -28.61 -14.54
N PRO A 530 11.32 -28.97 -14.27
CA PRO A 530 12.32 -27.98 -13.87
C PRO A 530 12.46 -26.88 -14.92
N ALA A 531 12.63 -25.64 -14.47
CA ALA A 531 12.97 -24.56 -15.40
C ALA A 531 14.33 -24.84 -16.06
N ASP A 532 14.38 -24.89 -17.39
CA ASP A 532 15.56 -25.37 -18.14
C ASP A 532 16.73 -24.37 -18.17
N SER A 533 16.45 -23.06 -18.10
CA SER A 533 17.47 -22.00 -18.14
C SER A 533 17.01 -20.79 -17.31
N PRO A 534 17.75 -20.37 -16.26
CA PRO A 534 19.11 -20.80 -15.85
C PRO A 534 19.17 -22.13 -15.07
N GLY A 535 18.03 -22.81 -14.90
CA GLY A 535 17.85 -23.90 -13.94
C GLY A 535 16.70 -23.60 -12.98
N PRO A 536 16.31 -24.55 -12.12
CA PRO A 536 15.20 -24.38 -11.19
C PRO A 536 15.49 -23.37 -10.08
N VAL A 537 16.75 -23.10 -9.74
CA VAL A 537 17.10 -22.12 -8.69
C VAL A 537 16.93 -20.69 -9.23
N TRP A 538 15.88 -20.01 -8.78
CA TRP A 538 15.52 -18.67 -9.24
C TRP A 538 15.99 -17.57 -8.29
N LEU A 539 16.17 -17.89 -7.00
CA LEU A 539 16.65 -16.95 -5.99
C LEU A 539 17.42 -17.65 -4.87
N ASN A 540 18.39 -16.96 -4.28
CA ASN A 540 19.16 -17.43 -3.12
C ASN A 540 19.14 -16.38 -2.01
N GLY A 541 19.15 -16.83 -0.75
CA GLY A 541 19.24 -15.96 0.43
C GLY A 541 17.97 -15.20 0.78
N PHE A 542 16.85 -15.45 0.11
CA PHE A 542 15.58 -14.80 0.37
C PHE A 542 14.90 -15.38 1.61
N ALA A 543 14.57 -14.54 2.58
CA ALA A 543 13.93 -14.96 3.83
C ALA A 543 14.69 -16.11 4.51
N ALA A 544 16.03 -16.04 4.51
CA ALA A 544 16.88 -17.08 5.08
C ALA A 544 16.83 -17.05 6.62
N GLY A 545 16.69 -18.23 7.21
CA GLY A 545 16.58 -18.45 8.66
C GLY A 545 15.15 -18.78 9.12
N SER A 546 14.95 -18.81 10.44
CA SER A 546 13.66 -19.15 11.05
C SER A 546 12.79 -17.92 11.30
N GLY A 547 11.46 -18.07 11.21
CA GLY A 547 10.50 -17.05 11.63
C GLY A 547 9.86 -16.26 10.49
N TRP A 548 10.24 -16.54 9.24
CA TRP A 548 9.64 -15.96 8.05
C TRP A 548 8.32 -16.63 7.68
N GLN A 549 7.33 -15.81 7.35
CA GLN A 549 6.15 -16.18 6.57
C GLN A 549 6.37 -15.73 5.13
N ILE A 550 5.91 -16.49 4.15
CA ILE A 550 6.11 -16.19 2.73
C ILE A 550 4.77 -16.30 2.02
N ALA A 551 4.51 -15.36 1.12
CA ALA A 551 3.35 -15.32 0.24
C ALA A 551 3.79 -15.10 -1.22
N ALA A 552 3.00 -15.62 -2.15
CA ALA A 552 3.20 -15.48 -3.59
C ALA A 552 1.95 -14.86 -4.22
N SER A 553 2.09 -13.73 -4.92
CA SER A 553 0.99 -13.00 -5.56
C SER A 553 1.53 -11.99 -6.58
N ASP A 554 0.74 -11.57 -7.56
CA ASP A 554 1.12 -10.51 -8.53
C ASP A 554 1.02 -9.11 -7.89
N PHE A 555 2.03 -8.73 -7.09
CA PHE A 555 2.00 -7.47 -6.34
C PHE A 555 2.14 -6.24 -7.25
N ASN A 556 2.83 -6.33 -8.39
CA ASN A 556 3.08 -5.20 -9.28
C ASN A 556 2.09 -5.12 -10.47
N GLY A 557 1.26 -6.16 -10.64
CA GLY A 557 0.26 -6.30 -11.69
C GLY A 557 0.85 -6.61 -13.06
N ASP A 558 2.10 -7.08 -13.16
CA ASP A 558 2.76 -7.35 -14.43
C ASP A 558 2.33 -8.68 -15.08
N GLY A 559 1.46 -9.44 -14.40
CA GLY A 559 0.96 -10.74 -14.81
C GLY A 559 1.84 -11.90 -14.34
N LEU A 560 2.93 -11.63 -13.62
CA LEU A 560 3.78 -12.64 -12.99
C LEU A 560 3.57 -12.65 -11.49
N THR A 561 3.63 -13.84 -10.89
CA THR A 561 3.53 -14.00 -9.44
C THR A 561 4.85 -13.62 -8.79
N ASP A 562 4.82 -12.62 -7.91
CA ASP A 562 5.95 -12.13 -7.12
C ASP A 562 6.03 -12.84 -5.75
N LEU A 563 7.09 -12.58 -4.98
CA LEU A 563 7.26 -13.04 -3.60
C LEU A 563 7.30 -11.89 -2.59
N ALA A 564 6.64 -12.11 -1.45
CA ALA A 564 6.78 -11.30 -0.25
C ALA A 564 7.06 -12.21 0.96
N ALA A 565 7.97 -11.78 1.83
CA ALA A 565 8.27 -12.47 3.07
C ALA A 565 8.25 -11.51 4.27
N PHE A 566 7.76 -12.01 5.40
CA PHE A 566 7.63 -11.25 6.63
C PHE A 566 8.11 -12.01 7.87
N ASP A 567 9.08 -11.44 8.58
CA ASP A 567 9.46 -11.85 9.93
C ASP A 567 8.81 -10.89 10.93
N GLY A 568 7.67 -11.30 11.48
CA GLY A 568 6.92 -10.50 12.46
C GLY A 568 7.64 -10.31 13.79
N THR A 569 8.60 -11.17 14.14
CA THR A 569 9.38 -11.03 15.38
C THR A 569 10.45 -9.94 15.22
N ALA A 570 11.11 -9.90 14.07
CA ALA A 570 12.08 -8.86 13.75
C ALA A 570 11.44 -7.57 13.21
N GLY A 571 10.22 -7.64 12.66
CA GLY A 571 9.57 -6.56 11.93
C GLY A 571 10.27 -6.29 10.60
N LYS A 572 10.64 -7.35 9.88
CA LYS A 572 11.38 -7.28 8.62
C LYS A 572 10.55 -7.79 7.45
N TRP A 573 10.73 -7.15 6.31
CA TRP A 573 10.12 -7.51 5.04
C TRP A 573 11.20 -7.76 3.99
N GLU A 574 10.96 -8.74 3.13
CA GLU A 574 11.72 -8.95 1.89
C GLU A 574 10.74 -9.14 0.73
N PHE A 575 11.09 -8.60 -0.44
CA PHE A 575 10.30 -8.71 -1.66
C PHE A 575 11.19 -9.16 -2.80
N ALA A 576 10.62 -9.93 -3.74
CA ALA A 576 11.29 -10.25 -4.97
C ALA A 576 10.29 -10.34 -6.12
N ALA A 577 10.51 -9.59 -7.19
CA ALA A 577 9.64 -9.60 -8.36
C ALA A 577 10.04 -10.71 -9.34
N ALA A 578 9.08 -11.41 -9.92
CA ALA A 578 9.34 -12.37 -10.98
C ALA A 578 9.72 -11.62 -12.27
N MET A 579 10.84 -11.98 -12.90
CA MET A 579 11.29 -11.36 -14.14
C MET A 579 12.25 -12.26 -14.89
N GLY A 580 11.91 -12.61 -16.14
CA GLY A 580 12.80 -13.31 -17.05
C GLY A 580 13.28 -14.68 -16.54
N GLY A 581 12.39 -15.44 -15.88
CA GLY A 581 12.70 -16.77 -15.33
C GLY A 581 13.57 -16.76 -14.07
N LYS A 582 13.51 -15.67 -13.29
CA LYS A 582 14.18 -15.50 -11.99
C LYS A 582 13.32 -14.62 -11.09
N PHE A 583 13.64 -14.58 -9.80
CA PHE A 583 13.17 -13.51 -8.93
C PHE A 583 14.28 -12.47 -8.71
N ILE A 584 13.91 -11.19 -8.78
CA ILE A 584 14.80 -10.05 -8.56
C ILE A 584 14.45 -9.41 -7.22
N PRO A 585 15.36 -9.43 -6.22
CA PRO A 585 15.10 -8.79 -4.94
C PRO A 585 14.83 -7.29 -5.07
N GLU A 586 13.80 -6.83 -4.35
CA GLU A 586 13.36 -5.45 -4.34
C GLU A 586 13.42 -4.84 -2.95
N SER A 587 13.68 -3.53 -2.91
CA SER A 587 13.59 -2.73 -1.70
C SER A 587 12.25 -2.00 -1.72
N ARG A 588 11.31 -2.40 -0.87
CA ARG A 588 10.01 -1.73 -0.72
C ARG A 588 9.81 -1.30 0.75
N ALA A 589 9.23 -0.13 0.96
CA ALA A 589 8.87 0.37 2.28
C ALA A 589 7.46 -0.11 2.65
N VAL A 590 7.35 -0.91 3.70
CA VAL A 590 6.04 -1.31 4.26
C VAL A 590 5.93 -0.81 5.69
N ALA A 591 4.81 -0.16 6.00
CA ALA A 591 4.61 0.46 7.29
C ALA A 591 4.08 -0.52 8.38
N CYS A 592 4.67 -1.72 8.45
CA CYS A 592 4.31 -2.74 9.43
C CYS A 592 5.53 -3.23 10.21
N GLY A 593 5.53 -2.96 11.51
CA GLY A 593 6.63 -3.25 12.44
C GLY A 593 6.60 -4.65 13.04
N LYS A 594 7.07 -4.76 14.29
CA LYS A 594 7.10 -6.04 15.02
C LYS A 594 5.70 -6.46 15.45
N VAL A 595 5.18 -7.50 14.81
CA VAL A 595 3.96 -8.21 15.20
C VAL A 595 4.27 -9.72 15.26
N PRO A 596 4.88 -10.21 16.36
CA PRO A 596 5.42 -11.58 16.43
C PRO A 596 4.39 -12.70 16.19
N GLU A 597 3.13 -12.44 16.50
CA GLU A 597 2.02 -13.40 16.31
C GLU A 597 1.14 -13.07 15.09
N GLY A 598 1.51 -12.07 14.30
CA GLY A 598 0.73 -11.61 13.16
C GLY A 598 0.91 -12.52 11.95
N ARG A 599 -0.21 -12.89 11.30
CA ARG A 599 -0.23 -13.58 10.01
C ARG A 599 -0.27 -12.59 8.85
N ILE A 600 0.31 -12.96 7.71
CA ILE A 600 0.17 -12.21 6.46
C ILE A 600 -0.87 -12.87 5.54
N LEU A 601 -1.60 -12.05 4.80
CA LEU A 601 -2.50 -12.43 3.72
C LEU A 601 -2.25 -11.50 2.54
N THR A 602 -2.59 -11.97 1.34
CA THR A 602 -2.48 -11.21 0.10
C THR A 602 -3.80 -11.28 -0.64
N GLY A 603 -4.10 -10.26 -1.44
CA GLY A 603 -5.32 -10.18 -2.24
C GLY A 603 -5.40 -8.83 -2.93
N ASP A 604 -6.08 -8.73 -4.06
CA ASP A 604 -6.39 -7.45 -4.70
C ASP A 604 -7.62 -6.85 -4.00
N PHE A 605 -7.42 -6.21 -2.84
CA PHE A 605 -8.54 -5.73 -2.03
C PHE A 605 -9.23 -4.54 -2.69
N ASN A 606 -8.55 -3.80 -3.57
CA ASN A 606 -9.06 -2.57 -4.17
C ASN A 606 -9.53 -2.73 -5.64
N GLY A 607 -9.26 -3.89 -6.27
CA GLY A 607 -9.66 -4.24 -7.63
C GLY A 607 -8.83 -3.56 -8.71
N ASP A 608 -7.60 -3.14 -8.42
CA ASP A 608 -6.74 -2.40 -9.35
C ASP A 608 -5.83 -3.31 -10.21
N GLY A 609 -5.96 -4.63 -10.03
CA GLY A 609 -5.18 -5.66 -10.71
C GLY A 609 -3.79 -5.86 -10.12
N ARG A 610 -3.50 -5.29 -8.95
CA ARG A 610 -2.26 -5.51 -8.19
C ARG A 610 -2.61 -6.04 -6.82
N PHE A 611 -1.86 -7.03 -6.36
CA PHE A 611 -2.12 -7.62 -5.06
C PHE A 611 -1.59 -6.73 -3.94
N ASP A 612 -2.38 -6.65 -2.88
CA ASP A 612 -2.11 -5.89 -1.67
C ASP A 612 -1.65 -6.82 -0.54
N LEU A 613 -1.23 -6.22 0.58
CA LEU A 613 -0.85 -6.94 1.80
C LEU A 613 -1.84 -6.69 2.92
N ALA A 614 -2.18 -7.73 3.68
CA ALA A 614 -2.88 -7.61 4.95
C ALA A 614 -2.11 -8.29 6.07
N VAL A 615 -1.99 -7.62 7.21
CA VAL A 615 -1.24 -8.12 8.38
C VAL A 615 -2.13 -8.16 9.62
N GLU A 616 -2.30 -9.35 10.19
CA GLU A 616 -3.03 -9.55 11.44
C GLU A 616 -2.27 -8.94 12.63
N ARG A 617 -2.96 -8.15 13.46
CA ARG A 617 -2.48 -7.71 14.76
C ARG A 617 -3.32 -8.28 15.88
N ARG A 618 -2.66 -8.90 16.85
CA ARG A 618 -3.29 -9.48 18.05
C ARG A 618 -2.96 -8.66 19.29
N PHE A 619 -3.98 -8.35 20.08
CA PHE A 619 -3.85 -7.66 21.36
C PHE A 619 -4.19 -8.57 22.53
N ALA A 620 -3.62 -8.28 23.71
CA ALA A 620 -3.76 -9.07 24.94
C ALA A 620 -5.21 -9.33 25.40
N LYS A 621 -6.20 -8.58 24.89
CA LYS A 621 -7.64 -8.81 25.15
C LYS A 621 -8.28 -9.78 24.16
N GLY A 622 -7.48 -10.43 23.32
CA GLY A 622 -7.94 -11.25 22.21
C GLY A 622 -8.79 -10.42 21.28
N LEU A 623 -8.36 -9.23 20.84
CA LEU A 623 -8.94 -8.52 19.71
C LEU A 623 -7.96 -8.66 18.54
N ALA A 624 -8.47 -9.02 17.37
CA ALA A 624 -7.72 -9.11 16.13
C ALA A 624 -8.24 -8.05 15.16
N TYR A 625 -7.31 -7.34 14.52
CA TYR A 625 -7.59 -6.49 13.38
C TYR A 625 -6.53 -6.70 12.31
N TYR A 626 -6.83 -6.31 11.08
CA TYR A 626 -5.92 -6.46 9.95
C TYR A 626 -5.58 -5.08 9.43
N ASP A 627 -4.29 -4.81 9.32
CA ASP A 627 -3.81 -3.62 8.63
C ASP A 627 -3.62 -3.98 7.16
N VAL A 628 -4.35 -3.29 6.28
CA VAL A 628 -4.27 -3.46 4.82
C VAL A 628 -3.37 -2.37 4.26
N PHE A 629 -2.37 -2.79 3.49
CA PHE A 629 -1.42 -1.96 2.80
C PHE A 629 -1.61 -2.15 1.29
N LEU A 630 -2.00 -1.08 0.60
CA LEU A 630 -2.24 -1.15 -0.83
C LEU A 630 -0.93 -1.04 -1.60
N PHE A 631 -0.77 -1.81 -2.67
CA PHE A 631 0.35 -1.60 -3.57
C PHE A 631 0.11 -0.37 -4.44
N VAL A 632 1.09 0.52 -4.51
CA VAL A 632 0.94 1.85 -5.13
C VAL A 632 2.00 2.21 -6.16
N ALA A 633 3.08 1.43 -6.28
CA ALA A 633 4.05 1.69 -7.33
C ALA A 633 3.40 1.52 -8.71
N SER A 634 3.76 2.41 -9.63
CA SER A 634 3.34 2.30 -11.03
C SER A 634 4.05 1.15 -11.74
N LYS A 635 3.42 0.63 -12.79
CA LYS A 635 4.04 -0.31 -13.74
C LYS A 635 5.21 0.31 -14.49
#